data_AF-A0A316QUI4-F1
#
_entry.id   AF-A0A316QUI4-F1
#
_cell.length_a   1.000
_cell.length_b   1.000
_cell.length_c   1.000
_cell.angle_alpha   90.00
_cell.angle_beta   90.00
_cell.angle_gamma   90.00
#
_symmetry.space_group_name_H-M   'P 1'
#
loop_
_entity.id
_entity.type
_entity.pdbx_description
1 polymer ?
#
loop_
_entity_poly.entity_id
_entity_poly.type
_entity_poly.pdbx_seq_one_letter_code
_entity_poly.pdbx_strand_id
1 'polypeptide(L)'
;MKTKNIAMILTLALTAGLCQTAAPSQAATPKLSAKKLTIKVGKTAALKVKKTSKKAKWSIVSGKKNIRLTAKKKTSVKVKAVKVGKAKISCKIGKKKLVCKVTVYGPIPPCVVLTQSPIVTASAAPTQSTAVTASATPTATVAPTSTPTQTPIVTPNYEIKTINTPGPVADYDCLQVEPAGYKSYFNGDEGVIGAPWCKEIKFFGTDIWRNEIEQIIISDSNKVPKEALGQFDLSEKQNGSVMAWYTDKDNDGKYEMTIGQNGGVVANVNSSYLFSSIKNEEENEPFLVGIENLDTSHVESMRAMFYFSKDGTKEFDLGDQFDTSNVKDISNMFIEMGEGTLKKIRLGAKFDVSKVEKQSGAFEYTGKPYELYCYVKDDATRQWFIEHAEDMCWYIGFYTSWDYKPGYNDYIVNEQSMGLAGMPIRTHEPTDNRIMAEPAKYTELPSKDENGYPISYVTDAKRYYFFGTEIKRDDIEELTIETSCKVPEEVLGQFDLSEKQNGSVMAWYTDKDKDGLYEMTIGQEGGVVANPNCCYLFCDLSQINGMGNLYTSGVTDMSYMFLDYGANGKNNALDLEDNFDTSNVKRMDGMFAHLGAYSEYYSLRLGKAFTFKGLEKVPLLIYYNTPMDLRGTVYVSSDEVRDYITKTIEGQSLVMYYEVVQEVRMF
;
A
#
# COMPACT_ATOMS: atom_id res chain seq x y z
N MET A 1 -0.01 16.92 82.89
CA MET A 1 -0.83 15.69 82.79
C MET A 1 -0.48 15.05 81.46
N LYS A 2 0.41 14.04 81.46
CA LYS A 2 0.17 12.60 81.74
C LYS A 2 -0.52 11.90 80.55
N THR A 3 0.25 11.17 79.72
CA THR A 3 0.36 9.67 79.66
C THR A 3 -0.92 8.99 79.13
N LYS A 4 -0.93 8.05 78.16
CA LYS A 4 -0.36 6.67 78.15
C LYS A 4 -0.75 6.05 76.78
N ASN A 5 0.13 5.38 76.01
CA ASN A 5 0.58 4.00 76.17
C ASN A 5 -0.51 2.97 76.49
N ILE A 6 -0.90 2.16 75.49
CA ILE A 6 -1.25 0.75 75.69
C ILE A 6 -0.50 -0.07 74.64
N ALA A 7 0.25 -1.05 75.15
CA ALA A 7 1.06 -2.01 74.43
C ALA A 7 0.45 -3.41 74.58
N MET A 8 0.81 -4.28 73.63
CA MET A 8 0.93 -5.74 73.72
C MET A 8 -0.32 -6.58 73.96
N ILE A 9 -0.52 -7.61 73.11
CA ILE A 9 -0.35 -9.01 73.50
C ILE A 9 0.11 -9.82 72.28
N LEU A 10 1.14 -10.61 72.53
CA LEU A 10 1.81 -11.58 71.68
C LEU A 10 1.19 -12.96 71.97
N THR A 11 0.90 -13.78 70.95
CA THR A 11 0.91 -15.24 71.13
C THR A 11 1.15 -15.96 69.80
N LEU A 12 2.02 -16.96 69.90
CA LEU A 12 2.71 -17.71 68.87
C LEU A 12 1.99 -19.05 68.66
N ALA A 13 1.79 -19.51 67.41
CA ALA A 13 1.71 -20.95 67.12
C ALA A 13 1.99 -21.25 65.64
N LEU A 14 3.04 -22.05 65.43
CA LEU A 14 3.52 -22.61 64.16
C LEU A 14 2.46 -23.48 63.48
N THR A 15 2.34 -23.35 62.15
CA THR A 15 2.16 -24.50 61.26
C THR A 15 3.13 -24.39 60.09
N ALA A 16 3.91 -25.44 59.89
CA ALA A 16 4.87 -25.63 58.82
C ALA A 16 4.15 -25.78 57.47
N GLY A 17 4.68 -25.13 56.43
CA GLY A 17 4.16 -25.28 55.07
C GLY A 17 5.00 -24.55 54.04
N LEU A 18 5.96 -25.29 53.46
CA LEU A 18 6.72 -25.01 52.24
C LEU A 18 7.53 -23.70 52.16
N CYS A 19 8.84 -23.85 52.41
CA CYS A 19 9.87 -23.01 51.81
C CYS A 19 9.82 -23.18 50.27
N GLN A 20 9.09 -22.31 49.58
CA GLN A 20 9.43 -21.95 48.21
C GLN A 20 10.29 -20.70 48.29
N THR A 21 11.59 -20.86 48.08
CA THR A 21 12.48 -19.75 47.75
C THR A 21 11.97 -19.15 46.44
N ALA A 22 11.23 -18.05 46.53
CA ALA A 22 10.88 -17.26 45.36
C ALA A 22 12.18 -16.86 44.66
N ALA A 23 12.38 -17.38 43.45
CA ALA A 23 13.46 -16.94 42.58
C ALA A 23 13.45 -15.40 42.52
N PRO A 24 14.61 -14.73 42.57
CA PRO A 24 14.66 -13.28 42.50
C PRO A 24 13.94 -12.82 41.24
N SER A 25 12.84 -12.10 41.41
CA SER A 25 12.07 -11.48 40.33
C SER A 25 13.04 -10.72 39.43
N GLN A 26 13.30 -11.26 38.22
CA GLN A 26 14.12 -10.57 37.24
C GLN A 26 13.43 -9.24 36.90
N ALA A 27 13.99 -8.15 37.40
CA ALA A 27 13.50 -6.81 37.12
C ALA A 27 13.38 -6.62 35.61
N ALA A 28 12.14 -6.39 35.13
CA ALA A 28 11.84 -6.31 33.71
C ALA A 28 12.79 -5.33 32.99
N THR A 29 13.32 -5.75 31.85
CA THR A 29 14.34 -4.97 31.15
C THR A 29 13.79 -3.63 30.66
N PRO A 30 14.48 -2.50 30.91
CA PRO A 30 14.02 -1.19 30.46
C PRO A 30 13.87 -1.12 28.93
N LYS A 31 12.75 -0.56 28.45
CA LYS A 31 12.43 -0.40 27.01
C LYS A 31 11.97 1.04 26.72
N LEU A 32 12.31 1.57 25.55
CA LEU A 32 11.80 2.87 25.08
C LEU A 32 10.33 2.75 24.63
N SER A 33 9.57 3.84 24.72
CA SER A 33 8.20 3.90 24.17
C SER A 33 8.17 3.84 22.65
N ALA A 34 9.25 4.25 21.99
CA ALA A 34 9.43 4.13 20.54
C ALA A 34 10.93 4.05 20.18
N LYS A 35 11.32 3.15 19.27
CA LYS A 35 12.69 3.07 18.71
C LYS A 35 12.90 4.03 17.52
N LYS A 36 11.81 4.49 16.89
CA LYS A 36 11.78 5.49 15.80
C LYS A 36 10.73 6.57 16.14
N LEU A 37 10.99 7.83 15.82
CA LEU A 37 10.04 8.95 15.93
C LEU A 37 10.06 9.77 14.64
N THR A 38 8.89 10.11 14.11
CA THR A 38 8.75 10.99 12.94
C THR A 38 7.94 12.22 13.36
N ILE A 39 8.50 13.43 13.18
CA ILE A 39 7.93 14.66 13.76
C ILE A 39 8.02 15.81 12.73
N LYS A 40 6.91 16.49 12.45
CA LYS A 40 6.89 17.69 11.58
C LYS A 40 7.70 18.83 12.22
N VAL A 41 8.46 19.60 11.43
CA VAL A 41 9.20 20.79 11.88
C VAL A 41 8.27 21.68 12.73
N GLY A 42 8.75 22.11 13.89
CA GLY A 42 7.98 22.94 14.84
C GLY A 42 7.16 22.15 15.86
N LYS A 43 6.84 20.87 15.63
CA LYS A 43 6.09 20.04 16.57
C LYS A 43 6.99 19.35 17.60
N THR A 44 6.38 18.82 18.67
CA THR A 44 7.08 18.17 19.79
C THR A 44 6.44 16.82 20.12
N ALA A 45 7.25 15.78 20.32
CA ALA A 45 6.79 14.45 20.75
C ALA A 45 7.39 14.05 22.11
N ALA A 46 6.69 13.23 22.89
CA ALA A 46 7.20 12.73 24.17
C ALA A 46 7.81 11.33 24.02
N LEU A 47 9.07 11.16 24.40
CA LEU A 47 9.77 9.87 24.45
C LEU A 47 9.88 9.41 25.90
N LYS A 48 9.39 8.20 26.21
CA LYS A 48 9.35 7.64 27.56
C LYS A 48 10.19 6.35 27.65
N VAL A 49 10.64 6.01 28.85
CA VAL A 49 11.20 4.71 29.19
C VAL A 49 10.19 3.98 30.05
N LYS A 50 9.81 2.77 29.62
CA LYS A 50 8.89 1.87 30.34
C LYS A 50 9.70 0.82 31.11
N LYS A 51 9.04 0.17 32.08
CA LYS A 51 9.57 -0.95 32.87
C LYS A 51 10.84 -0.59 33.67
N THR A 52 10.94 0.65 34.16
CA THR A 52 11.99 1.05 35.10
C THR A 52 11.57 2.24 35.96
N SER A 53 12.01 2.25 37.21
CA SER A 53 11.92 3.39 38.12
C SER A 53 13.23 4.19 38.20
N LYS A 54 14.31 3.74 37.51
CA LYS A 54 15.64 4.37 37.51
C LYS A 54 15.67 5.64 36.65
N LYS A 55 16.48 6.63 37.05
CA LYS A 55 16.62 7.91 36.33
C LYS A 55 17.35 7.72 35.00
N ALA A 56 16.72 8.12 33.90
CA ALA A 56 17.29 8.10 32.55
C ALA A 56 18.11 9.36 32.28
N LYS A 57 19.29 9.19 31.66
CA LYS A 57 20.13 10.28 31.12
C LYS A 57 19.93 10.37 29.61
N TRP A 58 19.40 11.50 29.15
CA TRP A 58 19.04 11.76 27.75
C TRP A 58 20.06 12.66 27.06
N SER A 59 20.55 12.24 25.89
CA SER A 59 21.46 13.01 25.05
C SER A 59 21.13 12.86 23.56
N ILE A 60 21.48 13.88 22.75
CA ILE A 60 21.43 13.81 21.29
C ILE A 60 22.78 13.28 20.80
N VAL A 61 22.76 12.14 20.12
CA VAL A 61 23.95 11.46 19.56
C VAL A 61 24.31 12.06 18.20
N SER A 62 23.31 12.35 17.36
CA SER A 62 23.48 13.01 16.06
C SER A 62 22.26 13.88 15.73
N GLY A 63 22.42 14.87 14.84
CA GLY A 63 21.33 15.75 14.42
C GLY A 63 20.95 16.84 15.45
N LYS A 64 21.93 17.41 16.18
CA LYS A 64 21.70 18.51 17.15
C LYS A 64 21.04 19.75 16.54
N LYS A 65 21.22 19.98 15.23
CA LYS A 65 20.54 21.05 14.47
C LYS A 65 19.08 20.73 14.14
N ASN A 66 18.72 19.44 14.13
CA ASN A 66 17.41 18.94 13.71
C ASN A 66 16.42 18.85 14.86
N ILE A 67 16.90 18.56 16.09
CA ILE A 67 16.04 18.36 17.26
C ILE A 67 16.58 19.05 18.52
N ARG A 68 15.68 19.38 19.45
CA ARG A 68 16.01 19.84 20.82
C ARG A 68 15.30 18.97 21.86
N LEU A 69 16.01 18.65 22.93
CA LEU A 69 15.44 17.92 24.08
C LEU A 69 15.01 18.89 25.17
N THR A 70 13.71 18.93 25.48
CA THR A 70 13.11 19.78 26.51
C THR A 70 12.39 18.93 27.55
N ALA A 71 12.01 19.53 28.70
CA ALA A 71 11.25 18.87 29.77
C ALA A 71 11.79 17.48 30.16
N LYS A 72 13.10 17.39 30.46
CA LYS A 72 13.76 16.13 30.85
C LYS A 72 13.28 15.71 32.24
N LYS A 73 12.50 14.62 32.31
CA LYS A 73 12.02 13.98 33.54
C LYS A 73 12.76 12.68 33.81
N LYS A 74 12.52 12.07 34.97
CA LYS A 74 13.16 10.81 35.42
C LYS A 74 13.04 9.68 34.38
N THR A 75 11.88 9.57 33.73
CA THR A 75 11.56 8.48 32.79
C THR A 75 11.07 8.98 31.43
N SER A 76 11.15 10.28 31.14
CA SER A 76 10.67 10.84 29.87
C SER A 76 11.40 12.12 29.45
N VAL A 77 11.33 12.45 28.16
CA VAL A 77 11.84 13.69 27.57
C VAL A 77 10.92 14.15 26.44
N LYS A 78 10.78 15.47 26.25
CA LYS A 78 10.12 16.04 25.06
C LYS A 78 11.16 16.30 23.97
N VAL A 79 10.85 15.89 22.75
CA VAL A 79 11.68 16.02 21.55
C VAL A 79 11.01 17.04 20.63
N LYS A 80 11.57 18.25 20.56
CA LYS A 80 11.09 19.32 19.66
C LYS A 80 11.82 19.21 18.32
N ALA A 81 11.07 19.14 17.22
CA ALA A 81 11.60 19.20 15.86
C ALA A 81 11.92 20.64 15.47
N VAL A 82 13.16 20.88 15.02
CA VAL A 82 13.71 22.21 14.72
C VAL A 82 13.99 22.38 13.23
N LYS A 83 14.65 21.41 12.59
CA LYS A 83 15.01 21.49 11.16
C LYS A 83 14.91 20.11 10.51
N VAL A 84 14.44 20.07 9.26
CA VAL A 84 14.32 18.85 8.44
C VAL A 84 15.62 18.06 8.45
N GLY A 85 15.52 16.75 8.65
CA GLY A 85 16.63 15.80 8.63
C GLY A 85 16.59 14.74 9.73
N LYS A 86 17.62 13.88 9.75
CA LYS A 86 17.71 12.72 10.65
C LYS A 86 18.49 13.07 11.94
N ALA A 87 18.05 12.54 13.07
CA ALA A 87 18.71 12.67 14.37
C ALA A 87 18.67 11.34 15.17
N LYS A 88 19.51 11.22 16.19
CA LYS A 88 19.53 10.06 17.10
C LYS A 88 19.56 10.52 18.55
N ILE A 89 18.70 9.97 19.39
CA ILE A 89 18.64 10.23 20.83
C ILE A 89 19.13 8.98 21.58
N SER A 90 20.01 9.16 22.56
CA SER A 90 20.45 8.13 23.48
C SER A 90 19.79 8.31 24.85
N CYS A 91 19.29 7.21 25.40
CA CYS A 91 18.77 7.08 26.75
C CYS A 91 19.64 6.10 27.54
N LYS A 92 20.42 6.59 28.51
CA LYS A 92 21.25 5.76 29.38
C LYS A 92 20.56 5.55 30.73
N ILE A 93 20.39 4.29 31.14
CA ILE A 93 19.76 3.88 32.41
C ILE A 93 20.72 2.91 33.11
N GLY A 94 21.42 3.37 34.14
CA GLY A 94 22.51 2.60 34.74
C GLY A 94 23.59 2.26 33.70
N LYS A 95 23.89 0.96 33.54
CA LYS A 95 24.85 0.44 32.54
C LYS A 95 24.23 0.29 31.13
N LYS A 96 22.90 0.26 30.99
CA LYS A 96 22.21 0.01 29.72
C LYS A 96 22.01 1.30 28.92
N LYS A 97 22.24 1.25 27.60
CA LYS A 97 22.03 2.35 26.65
C LYS A 97 20.98 1.94 25.61
N LEU A 98 19.96 2.77 25.43
CA LEU A 98 18.90 2.59 24.43
C LEU A 98 18.95 3.76 23.44
N VAL A 99 18.63 3.52 22.17
CA VAL A 99 18.70 4.53 21.11
C VAL A 99 17.36 4.67 20.40
N CYS A 100 16.95 5.91 20.14
CA CYS A 100 15.79 6.26 19.32
C CYS A 100 16.25 7.04 18.08
N LYS A 101 15.88 6.58 16.88
CA LYS A 101 16.09 7.30 15.61
C LYS A 101 14.96 8.31 15.43
N VAL A 102 15.27 9.54 15.04
CA VAL A 102 14.28 10.60 14.84
C VAL A 102 14.37 11.14 13.41
N THR A 103 13.24 11.24 12.72
CA THR A 103 13.12 11.87 11.41
C THR A 103 12.30 13.15 11.56
N VAL A 104 12.87 14.28 11.17
CA VAL A 104 12.17 15.56 11.12
C VAL A 104 11.83 15.87 9.66
N TYR A 105 10.55 16.08 9.37
CA TYR A 105 10.05 16.40 8.03
C TYR A 105 9.38 17.78 8.02
N GLY A 106 9.36 18.46 6.88
CA GLY A 106 8.81 19.80 6.73
C GLY A 106 8.19 19.98 5.35
N PRO A 107 7.47 21.08 5.10
CA PRO A 107 6.92 21.38 3.78
C PRO A 107 8.03 21.43 2.73
N ILE A 108 7.77 20.82 1.58
CA ILE A 108 8.63 20.86 0.40
C ILE A 108 8.72 22.34 -0.03
N PRO A 109 9.91 22.94 -0.18
CA PRO A 109 10.01 24.29 -0.71
C PRO A 109 9.49 24.32 -2.15
N PRO A 110 8.70 25.33 -2.55
CA PRO A 110 8.21 25.45 -3.92
C PRO A 110 9.38 25.54 -4.89
N CYS A 111 9.28 24.77 -5.98
CA CYS A 111 10.19 24.82 -7.11
C CYS A 111 10.19 26.25 -7.68
N VAL A 112 11.35 26.92 -7.66
CA VAL A 112 11.54 28.19 -8.37
C VAL A 112 11.72 27.84 -9.83
N VAL A 113 10.64 27.95 -10.60
CA VAL A 113 10.68 27.88 -12.07
C VAL A 113 11.46 29.09 -12.56
N LEU A 114 12.66 28.86 -13.11
CA LEU A 114 13.38 29.89 -13.87
C LEU A 114 12.66 30.07 -15.21
N THR A 115 12.04 31.24 -15.36
CA THR A 115 11.39 31.69 -16.59
C THR A 115 12.43 31.94 -17.68
N GLN A 116 12.08 31.48 -18.88
CA GLN A 116 12.86 31.49 -20.11
C GLN A 116 13.19 32.92 -20.61
N SER A 117 14.22 33.00 -21.45
CA SER A 117 14.49 34.10 -22.38
C SER A 117 15.07 33.52 -23.69
N PRO A 118 14.93 34.21 -24.82
CA PRO A 118 14.05 33.74 -25.90
C PRO A 118 14.73 32.98 -27.05
N ILE A 119 13.83 32.32 -27.78
CA ILE A 119 13.94 31.66 -29.08
C ILE A 119 14.81 32.46 -30.08
N VAL A 120 15.77 31.77 -30.70
CA VAL A 120 16.35 32.16 -31.99
C VAL A 120 16.00 31.09 -33.02
N THR A 121 15.38 31.59 -34.08
CA THR A 121 14.73 30.94 -35.22
C THR A 121 15.66 30.02 -36.02
N ALA A 122 15.19 28.81 -36.36
CA ALA A 122 15.79 27.98 -37.39
C ALA A 122 15.27 28.41 -38.77
N SER A 123 16.18 28.71 -39.69
CA SER A 123 15.88 28.94 -41.12
C SER A 123 16.43 27.78 -41.94
N ALA A 124 15.67 27.43 -42.97
CA ALA A 124 15.73 26.23 -43.79
C ALA A 124 17.05 26.01 -44.57
N ALA A 125 17.28 24.73 -44.90
CA ALA A 125 18.20 24.25 -45.94
C ALA A 125 17.79 24.79 -47.33
N PRO A 126 18.69 24.83 -48.34
CA PRO A 126 18.92 23.62 -49.17
C PRO A 126 20.34 23.43 -49.76
N THR A 127 20.70 22.15 -49.92
CA THR A 127 21.30 21.48 -51.09
C THR A 127 22.44 22.15 -51.90
N GLN A 128 23.63 21.54 -51.96
CA GLN A 128 24.19 20.99 -53.22
C GLN A 128 25.45 20.12 -53.03
N SER A 129 25.53 19.15 -53.95
CA SER A 129 26.55 18.13 -54.20
C SER A 129 27.93 18.68 -54.61
N THR A 130 29.01 17.99 -54.28
CA THR A 130 30.01 17.49 -55.26
C THR A 130 30.98 16.51 -54.59
N ALA A 131 31.58 15.68 -55.43
CA ALA A 131 32.20 14.40 -55.14
C ALA A 131 33.75 14.44 -55.03
N VAL A 132 34.32 13.23 -54.82
CA VAL A 132 35.70 12.79 -55.13
C VAL A 132 36.76 13.12 -54.04
N THR A 133 37.79 12.33 -53.68
CA THR A 133 38.18 10.91 -53.65
C THR A 133 39.48 10.85 -52.80
N ALA A 134 39.91 9.64 -52.40
CA ALA A 134 41.23 9.21 -51.89
C ALA A 134 41.39 9.18 -50.35
N SER A 135 41.41 8.03 -49.68
CA SER A 135 42.36 6.90 -49.72
C SER A 135 43.71 7.22 -49.07
N ALA A 136 43.93 6.70 -47.85
CA ALA A 136 45.10 5.89 -47.44
C ALA A 136 45.18 5.72 -45.90
N THR A 137 44.91 4.51 -45.42
CA THR A 137 45.60 3.85 -44.28
C THR A 137 46.87 3.18 -44.86
N PRO A 138 47.95 2.77 -44.14
CA PRO A 138 48.11 2.43 -42.71
C PRO A 138 49.44 3.00 -42.09
N THR A 139 49.76 2.84 -40.80
CA THR A 139 50.44 1.65 -40.23
C THR A 139 50.89 1.96 -38.79
N ALA A 140 50.86 0.92 -37.95
CA ALA A 140 51.26 0.87 -36.55
C ALA A 140 52.77 1.08 -36.30
N THR A 141 53.14 1.53 -35.10
CA THR A 141 54.44 1.20 -34.45
C THR A 141 54.29 1.21 -32.93
N VAL A 142 54.96 0.24 -32.30
CA VAL A 142 54.84 -0.26 -30.92
C VAL A 142 55.58 0.60 -29.88
N ALA A 143 55.13 0.47 -28.63
CA ALA A 143 55.54 1.09 -27.36
C ALA A 143 57.05 1.13 -27.02
N PRO A 144 57.42 1.92 -25.99
CA PRO A 144 57.75 1.26 -24.72
C PRO A 144 57.16 1.91 -23.45
N THR A 145 57.10 1.06 -22.44
CA THR A 145 56.62 1.19 -21.06
C THR A 145 57.37 2.22 -20.20
N SER A 146 56.63 3.00 -19.39
CA SER A 146 57.13 3.58 -18.14
C SER A 146 56.02 3.63 -17.07
N THR A 147 56.25 2.93 -15.95
CA THR A 147 55.44 2.90 -14.72
C THR A 147 55.53 4.24 -13.94
N PRO A 148 54.69 4.49 -12.91
CA PRO A 148 53.83 5.68 -12.84
C PRO A 148 54.37 6.75 -11.89
N THR A 149 54.25 8.02 -12.28
CA THR A 149 54.43 9.16 -11.37
C THR A 149 53.09 9.49 -10.71
N GLN A 150 53.02 9.32 -9.38
CA GLN A 150 51.92 9.85 -8.56
C GLN A 150 51.88 11.37 -8.67
N THR A 151 50.69 11.93 -8.89
CA THR A 151 50.38 13.37 -8.77
C THR A 151 48.94 13.47 -8.22
N PRO A 152 48.66 14.43 -7.33
CA PRO A 152 47.76 14.23 -6.21
C PRO A 152 46.27 14.31 -6.56
N ILE A 153 45.51 13.60 -5.72
CA ILE A 153 44.06 13.54 -5.60
C ILE A 153 43.46 14.94 -5.63
N VAL A 154 42.66 15.22 -6.66
CA VAL A 154 41.59 16.22 -6.60
C VAL A 154 40.29 15.45 -6.45
N THR A 155 39.74 15.47 -5.24
CA THR A 155 38.38 15.00 -4.97
C THR A 155 37.40 15.90 -5.71
N PRO A 156 36.62 15.41 -6.69
CA PRO A 156 35.43 16.13 -7.12
C PRO A 156 34.44 16.01 -5.96
N ASN A 157 33.97 17.14 -5.44
CA ASN A 157 32.80 17.18 -4.58
C ASN A 157 31.63 16.58 -5.36
N TYR A 158 31.32 15.31 -5.10
CA TYR A 158 30.11 14.69 -5.61
C TYR A 158 28.93 15.22 -4.79
N GLU A 159 28.11 16.04 -5.42
CA GLU A 159 26.79 16.37 -4.91
C GLU A 159 26.01 15.07 -4.72
N ILE A 160 25.32 14.96 -3.57
CA ILE A 160 24.37 13.88 -3.33
C ILE A 160 23.20 14.08 -4.30
N LYS A 161 23.28 13.45 -5.46
CA LYS A 161 22.13 13.24 -6.35
C LYS A 161 21.18 12.27 -5.66
N THR A 162 19.98 12.74 -5.36
CA THR A 162 18.82 11.89 -5.14
C THR A 162 18.59 11.06 -6.41
N ILE A 163 18.42 9.75 -6.21
CA ILE A 163 18.35 8.72 -7.25
C ILE A 163 17.16 9.00 -8.18
N ASN A 164 17.32 8.60 -9.46
CA ASN A 164 16.33 8.55 -10.56
C ASN A 164 16.29 9.74 -11.53
N THR A 165 17.44 10.04 -12.12
CA THR A 165 17.49 10.30 -13.57
C THR A 165 18.46 9.29 -14.15
N PRO A 166 18.06 8.45 -15.13
CA PRO A 166 18.99 7.53 -15.77
C PRO A 166 20.15 8.35 -16.32
N GLY A 167 21.35 8.13 -15.77
CA GLY A 167 22.53 8.35 -16.58
C GLY A 167 22.51 7.33 -17.72
N PRO A 168 23.10 7.61 -18.89
CA PRO A 168 23.23 6.60 -19.92
C PRO A 168 23.93 5.36 -19.33
N VAL A 169 23.34 4.18 -19.57
CA VAL A 169 23.80 2.84 -19.13
C VAL A 169 25.30 2.60 -19.38
N ALA A 170 25.91 3.37 -20.30
CA ALA A 170 27.30 3.28 -20.70
C ALA A 170 28.35 3.52 -19.60
N ASP A 171 28.03 4.15 -18.46
CA ASP A 171 29.03 4.56 -17.46
C ASP A 171 29.09 3.70 -16.19
N TYR A 172 28.10 2.84 -15.92
CA TYR A 172 28.09 1.98 -14.74
C TYR A 172 28.38 0.52 -15.12
N ASP A 173 29.23 -0.12 -14.33
CA ASP A 173 29.56 -1.54 -14.45
C ASP A 173 28.41 -2.36 -13.85
N CYS A 174 27.87 -3.32 -14.61
CA CYS A 174 26.74 -4.11 -14.17
C CYS A 174 27.19 -5.45 -13.59
N LEU A 175 26.22 -6.20 -13.09
CA LEU A 175 26.41 -7.59 -12.72
C LEU A 175 26.86 -8.41 -13.95
N GLN A 176 27.68 -9.43 -13.76
CA GLN A 176 28.04 -10.36 -14.84
C GLN A 176 26.85 -11.26 -15.22
N VAL A 177 26.82 -11.79 -16.43
CA VAL A 177 25.77 -12.75 -16.83
C VAL A 177 26.06 -14.11 -16.19
N GLU A 178 25.02 -14.79 -15.70
CA GLU A 178 25.14 -16.20 -15.28
C GLU A 178 25.67 -17.05 -16.46
N PRO A 179 26.68 -17.92 -16.25
CA PRO A 179 27.26 -18.71 -17.32
C PRO A 179 26.21 -19.59 -18.02
N ALA A 180 26.23 -19.62 -19.36
CA ALA A 180 25.32 -20.40 -20.19
C ALA A 180 25.58 -21.92 -20.04
N GLY A 181 25.08 -22.50 -18.96
CA GLY A 181 25.28 -23.90 -18.59
C GLY A 181 24.10 -24.47 -17.82
N TYR A 182 22.87 -24.20 -18.26
CA TYR A 182 21.66 -24.71 -17.64
C TYR A 182 21.18 -25.98 -18.36
N LYS A 183 20.98 -27.07 -17.61
CA LYS A 183 20.25 -28.26 -18.08
C LYS A 183 18.92 -28.34 -17.32
N SER A 184 17.90 -27.66 -17.83
CA SER A 184 16.50 -27.99 -17.53
C SER A 184 16.24 -29.41 -18.03
N TYR A 185 15.70 -30.29 -17.20
CA TYR A 185 15.01 -31.47 -17.73
C TYR A 185 13.52 -31.30 -17.39
N PHE A 186 12.82 -30.51 -18.20
CA PHE A 186 11.43 -30.81 -18.47
C PHE A 186 11.42 -31.81 -19.63
N ASN A 187 11.61 -33.10 -19.32
CA ASN A 187 11.25 -34.16 -20.26
C ASN A 187 9.98 -34.80 -19.76
N GLY A 188 8.88 -34.57 -20.47
CA GLY A 188 7.64 -35.34 -20.36
C GLY A 188 7.80 -36.80 -20.81
N ASP A 189 9.00 -37.21 -21.24
CA ASP A 189 9.32 -38.58 -21.60
C ASP A 189 10.33 -39.16 -20.61
N GLU A 190 9.81 -39.78 -19.56
CA GLU A 190 10.26 -41.08 -18.98
C GLU A 190 9.58 -41.31 -17.61
N GLY A 191 8.35 -41.84 -17.66
CA GLY A 191 7.87 -42.84 -16.70
C GLY A 191 7.49 -42.43 -15.27
N VAL A 192 7.71 -41.18 -14.83
CA VAL A 192 7.23 -40.71 -13.51
C VAL A 192 6.43 -39.41 -13.67
N ILE A 193 5.12 -39.57 -13.74
CA ILE A 193 4.15 -38.47 -13.69
C ILE A 193 4.12 -37.94 -12.25
N GLY A 194 4.49 -36.67 -12.02
CA GLY A 194 4.02 -35.93 -10.84
C GLY A 194 5.03 -35.19 -9.95
N ALA A 195 6.30 -35.01 -10.33
CA ALA A 195 7.19 -34.11 -9.58
C ALA A 195 8.13 -33.34 -10.52
N PRO A 196 8.18 -32.00 -10.46
CA PRO A 196 9.21 -31.20 -11.10
C PRO A 196 10.55 -31.36 -10.38
N TRP A 197 11.63 -31.68 -11.09
CA TRP A 197 12.98 -31.83 -10.52
C TRP A 197 13.86 -30.68 -11.03
N CYS A 198 14.15 -29.69 -10.20
CA CYS A 198 15.21 -28.72 -10.50
C CYS A 198 16.57 -29.39 -10.24
N LYS A 199 17.47 -29.45 -11.24
CA LYS A 199 18.88 -29.78 -10.99
C LYS A 199 19.59 -28.61 -10.31
N GLU A 200 20.53 -28.92 -9.43
CA GLU A 200 21.29 -27.95 -8.64
C GLU A 200 22.11 -27.02 -9.54
N ILE A 201 22.03 -25.72 -9.29
CA ILE A 201 22.75 -24.67 -10.01
C ILE A 201 23.70 -24.01 -9.03
N LYS A 202 24.95 -23.79 -9.45
CA LYS A 202 25.95 -23.02 -8.71
C LYS A 202 25.71 -21.52 -8.90
N PHE A 203 25.84 -20.75 -7.83
CA PHE A 203 25.65 -19.30 -7.85
C PHE A 203 26.78 -18.63 -8.64
N PHE A 204 26.51 -18.00 -9.79
CA PHE A 204 27.51 -17.34 -10.65
C PHE A 204 28.73 -18.21 -11.02
N GLY A 205 28.53 -19.51 -11.19
CA GLY A 205 29.61 -20.47 -11.46
C GLY A 205 30.63 -20.64 -10.32
N THR A 206 30.33 -20.12 -9.12
CA THR A 206 31.13 -20.35 -7.91
C THR A 206 30.98 -21.79 -7.42
N ASP A 207 31.67 -22.16 -6.33
CA ASP A 207 31.50 -23.48 -5.71
C ASP A 207 30.29 -23.59 -4.77
N ILE A 208 29.52 -22.51 -4.60
CA ILE A 208 28.34 -22.48 -3.74
C ILE A 208 27.10 -22.88 -4.54
N TRP A 209 26.37 -23.87 -4.06
CA TRP A 209 25.11 -24.27 -4.65
C TRP A 209 23.97 -23.34 -4.22
N ARG A 210 23.02 -23.07 -5.11
CA ARG A 210 21.89 -22.17 -4.80
C ARG A 210 20.97 -22.71 -3.70
N ASN A 211 20.91 -24.03 -3.48
CA ASN A 211 20.19 -24.64 -2.35
C ASN A 211 20.94 -24.51 -1.01
N GLU A 212 22.21 -24.12 -1.03
CA GLU A 212 22.97 -23.72 0.17
C GLU A 212 22.77 -22.23 0.48
N ILE A 213 22.06 -21.48 -0.38
CA ILE A 213 21.71 -20.07 -0.16
C ILE A 213 20.25 -20.01 0.29
N GLU A 214 20.02 -19.43 1.46
CA GLU A 214 18.67 -19.23 1.99
C GLU A 214 18.17 -17.80 1.86
N GLN A 215 19.07 -16.82 1.70
CA GLN A 215 18.70 -15.43 1.53
C GLN A 215 19.65 -14.71 0.59
N ILE A 216 19.08 -13.97 -0.36
CA ILE A 216 19.78 -12.99 -1.21
C ILE A 216 19.51 -11.59 -0.67
N ILE A 217 20.55 -10.79 -0.52
CA ILE A 217 20.46 -9.39 -0.06
C ILE A 217 21.05 -8.47 -1.12
N ILE A 218 20.29 -7.50 -1.62
CA ILE A 218 20.79 -6.48 -2.55
C ILE A 218 21.13 -5.20 -1.76
N SER A 219 22.39 -4.79 -1.84
CA SER A 219 22.98 -3.73 -1.04
C SER A 219 23.43 -2.53 -1.87
N ASP A 220 23.16 -1.32 -1.37
CA ASP A 220 23.63 -0.04 -1.94
C ASP A 220 25.11 0.26 -1.67
N SER A 221 25.86 -0.73 -1.21
CA SER A 221 27.26 -0.65 -0.84
C SER A 221 27.96 -1.96 -1.20
N ASN A 222 29.12 -1.86 -1.87
CA ASN A 222 30.01 -2.99 -2.17
C ASN A 222 31.02 -3.30 -1.05
N LYS A 223 30.87 -2.68 0.13
CA LYS A 223 31.79 -2.89 1.26
C LYS A 223 31.52 -4.22 1.95
N VAL A 224 32.42 -5.16 1.72
CA VAL A 224 32.39 -6.47 2.36
C VAL A 224 32.67 -6.34 3.87
N PRO A 225 31.79 -6.88 4.74
CA PRO A 225 31.98 -6.86 6.18
C PRO A 225 33.10 -7.82 6.61
N LYS A 226 33.64 -7.63 7.81
CA LYS A 226 34.78 -8.44 8.30
C LYS A 226 34.38 -9.87 8.66
N GLU A 227 33.10 -10.04 8.98
CA GLU A 227 32.45 -11.29 9.34
C GLU A 227 32.05 -12.15 8.12
N ALA A 228 32.27 -11.67 6.90
CA ALA A 228 32.03 -12.47 5.70
C ALA A 228 32.94 -13.72 5.69
N LEU A 229 32.34 -14.87 5.37
CA LEU A 229 33.04 -16.15 5.26
C LEU A 229 33.84 -16.26 3.96
N GLY A 230 33.31 -15.63 2.90
CA GLY A 230 33.95 -15.51 1.61
C GLY A 230 33.34 -14.36 0.80
N GLN A 231 34.01 -14.00 -0.29
CA GLN A 231 33.61 -12.92 -1.19
C GLN A 231 34.09 -13.21 -2.60
N PHE A 232 33.42 -12.63 -3.59
CA PHE A 232 33.76 -12.73 -5.00
C PHE A 232 33.32 -11.47 -5.75
N ASP A 233 33.98 -11.24 -6.87
CA ASP A 233 33.69 -10.12 -7.76
C ASP A 233 32.64 -10.57 -8.80
N LEU A 234 31.48 -9.93 -8.78
CA LEU A 234 30.39 -10.18 -9.72
C LEU A 234 30.26 -9.07 -10.77
N SER A 235 31.20 -8.14 -10.85
CA SER A 235 31.16 -7.11 -11.87
C SER A 235 31.47 -7.68 -13.25
N GLU A 236 30.76 -7.22 -14.28
CA GLU A 236 31.01 -7.62 -15.67
C GLU A 236 32.48 -7.34 -16.07
N LYS A 237 33.03 -6.20 -15.63
CA LYS A 237 34.42 -5.82 -15.90
C LYS A 237 35.43 -6.43 -14.93
N GLN A 238 35.02 -7.24 -13.96
CA GLN A 238 35.88 -7.89 -12.97
C GLN A 238 36.83 -6.90 -12.26
N ASN A 239 36.28 -5.78 -11.78
CA ASN A 239 37.01 -4.68 -11.16
C ASN A 239 36.61 -4.38 -9.69
N GLY A 240 35.76 -5.21 -9.09
CA GLY A 240 35.27 -5.08 -7.71
C GLY A 240 34.17 -4.02 -7.50
N SER A 241 33.58 -3.49 -8.57
CA SER A 241 32.48 -2.53 -8.50
C SER A 241 31.19 -3.16 -7.96
N VAL A 242 30.95 -4.42 -8.30
CA VAL A 242 29.86 -5.27 -7.82
C VAL A 242 30.49 -6.43 -7.06
N MET A 243 30.38 -6.39 -5.74
CA MET A 243 30.93 -7.44 -4.87
C MET A 243 29.79 -8.32 -4.38
N ALA A 244 30.03 -9.61 -4.25
CA ALA A 244 29.18 -10.48 -3.45
C ALA A 244 29.97 -11.14 -2.34
N TRP A 245 29.29 -11.42 -1.24
CA TRP A 245 29.85 -12.06 -0.05
C TRP A 245 28.76 -12.78 0.71
N TYR A 246 29.16 -13.77 1.50
CA TYR A 246 28.21 -14.58 2.26
C TYR A 246 28.58 -14.69 3.72
N THR A 247 27.55 -14.81 4.54
CA THR A 247 27.61 -15.13 5.97
C THR A 247 26.81 -16.39 6.23
N ASP A 248 26.98 -16.92 7.44
CA ASP A 248 26.13 -17.93 8.05
C ASP A 248 25.78 -17.35 9.43
N LYS A 249 24.72 -16.53 9.51
CA LYS A 249 24.47 -15.75 10.74
C LYS A 249 23.97 -16.61 11.89
N ASP A 250 23.29 -17.71 11.60
CA ASP A 250 22.67 -18.60 12.57
C ASP A 250 23.46 -19.91 12.79
N ASN A 251 24.46 -20.20 11.95
CA ASN A 251 25.34 -21.37 11.98
C ASN A 251 24.62 -22.67 11.63
N ASP A 252 23.66 -22.62 10.70
CA ASP A 252 22.94 -23.80 10.21
C ASP A 252 23.61 -24.46 8.98
N GLY A 253 24.63 -23.82 8.42
CA GLY A 253 25.36 -24.29 7.24
C GLY A 253 24.77 -23.82 5.91
N LYS A 254 23.72 -23.00 5.92
CA LYS A 254 23.21 -22.24 4.78
C LYS A 254 23.72 -20.80 4.84
N TYR A 255 23.61 -20.12 3.70
CA TYR A 255 24.26 -18.84 3.49
C TYR A 255 23.28 -17.72 3.22
N GLU A 256 23.53 -16.57 3.86
CA GLU A 256 22.96 -15.31 3.42
C GLU A 256 23.95 -14.59 2.51
N MET A 257 23.59 -14.57 1.23
CA MET A 257 24.39 -14.06 0.16
C MET A 257 24.02 -12.61 -0.13
N THR A 258 24.95 -11.68 0.09
CA THR A 258 24.77 -10.28 -0.26
C THR A 258 25.45 -9.96 -1.58
N ILE A 259 24.76 -9.25 -2.47
CA ILE A 259 25.30 -8.61 -3.68
C ILE A 259 25.26 -7.10 -3.44
N GLY A 260 26.38 -6.41 -3.61
CA GLY A 260 26.50 -4.99 -3.28
C GLY A 260 27.26 -4.16 -4.29
N GLN A 261 26.72 -2.98 -4.60
CA GLN A 261 27.33 -1.97 -5.44
C GLN A 261 27.02 -0.58 -4.88
N ASN A 262 27.98 0.34 -4.92
CA ASN A 262 27.79 1.68 -4.36
C ASN A 262 26.69 2.44 -5.12
N GLY A 263 25.60 2.74 -4.43
CA GLY A 263 24.44 3.44 -4.99
C GLY A 263 23.32 2.55 -5.52
N GLY A 264 23.45 1.22 -5.37
CA GLY A 264 22.52 0.23 -5.90
C GLY A 264 23.22 -0.69 -6.91
N VAL A 265 22.69 -1.90 -7.06
CA VAL A 265 23.19 -2.93 -7.97
C VAL A 265 22.52 -2.78 -9.32
N VAL A 266 23.33 -2.61 -10.36
CA VAL A 266 22.89 -2.59 -11.76
C VAL A 266 22.82 -4.03 -12.25
N ALA A 267 21.59 -4.52 -12.53
CA ALA A 267 21.38 -5.88 -13.05
C ALA A 267 22.06 -6.06 -14.41
N ASN A 268 22.23 -7.29 -14.87
CA ASN A 268 22.83 -7.54 -16.18
C ASN A 268 21.75 -7.62 -17.27
N VAL A 269 22.09 -7.33 -18.53
CA VAL A 269 21.12 -7.29 -19.65
C VAL A 269 20.31 -8.60 -19.77
N ASN A 270 20.94 -9.74 -19.46
CA ASN A 270 20.30 -11.05 -19.42
C ASN A 270 20.20 -11.57 -17.97
N SER A 271 19.25 -11.05 -17.19
CA SER A 271 19.03 -11.43 -15.78
C SER A 271 18.33 -12.79 -15.62
N SER A 272 18.50 -13.71 -16.56
CA SER A 272 17.94 -15.05 -16.46
C SER A 272 18.49 -15.77 -15.23
N TYR A 273 17.64 -16.49 -14.50
CA TYR A 273 18.00 -17.27 -13.31
C TYR A 273 18.60 -16.47 -12.13
N LEU A 274 18.58 -15.12 -12.16
CA LEU A 274 19.30 -14.30 -11.18
C LEU A 274 18.98 -14.70 -9.73
N PHE A 275 17.70 -14.89 -9.40
CA PHE A 275 17.20 -15.26 -8.09
C PHE A 275 16.54 -16.64 -8.08
N SER A 276 16.92 -17.55 -8.99
CA SER A 276 16.32 -18.89 -9.05
C SER A 276 16.83 -19.81 -7.95
N SER A 277 16.00 -20.78 -7.58
CA SER A 277 16.32 -21.93 -6.72
C SER A 277 16.79 -21.58 -5.31
N ILE A 278 16.44 -20.40 -4.81
CA ILE A 278 16.76 -19.97 -3.44
C ILE A 278 15.62 -20.44 -2.52
N LYS A 279 15.97 -21.19 -1.48
CA LYS A 279 14.99 -21.81 -0.58
C LYS A 279 15.27 -21.41 0.85
N ASN A 280 14.41 -20.55 1.39
CA ASN A 280 14.43 -20.22 2.81
C ASN A 280 13.42 -21.11 3.55
N GLU A 281 13.89 -21.89 4.52
CA GLU A 281 13.02 -22.75 5.33
C GLU A 281 12.66 -22.11 6.69
N GLU A 282 13.23 -20.94 6.99
CA GLU A 282 12.91 -20.19 8.19
C GLU A 282 11.53 -19.53 8.12
N GLU A 283 10.87 -19.44 9.27
CA GLU A 283 9.50 -18.97 9.35
C GLU A 283 9.42 -17.43 9.19
N ASN A 284 8.76 -16.97 8.13
CA ASN A 284 8.54 -15.54 7.82
C ASN A 284 9.80 -14.73 7.48
N GLU A 285 10.89 -15.39 7.12
CA GLU A 285 12.09 -14.73 6.56
C GLU A 285 12.03 -14.78 5.03
N PRO A 286 12.16 -13.66 4.31
CA PRO A 286 12.12 -13.66 2.86
C PRO A 286 13.42 -14.21 2.27
N PHE A 287 13.33 -14.95 1.17
CA PHE A 287 14.51 -15.40 0.43
C PHE A 287 15.23 -14.25 -0.29
N LEU A 288 14.58 -13.09 -0.46
CA LEU A 288 15.13 -11.91 -1.13
C LEU A 288 14.85 -10.63 -0.32
N VAL A 289 15.89 -9.84 -0.09
CA VAL A 289 15.82 -8.55 0.61
C VAL A 289 16.53 -7.47 -0.19
N GLY A 290 15.98 -6.25 -0.16
CA GLY A 290 16.63 -5.07 -0.73
C GLY A 290 16.42 -4.89 -2.23
N ILE A 291 15.39 -5.52 -2.81
CA ILE A 291 15.08 -5.43 -4.25
C ILE A 291 14.93 -3.99 -4.75
N GLU A 292 14.58 -3.04 -3.88
CA GLU A 292 14.54 -1.61 -4.20
C GLU A 292 15.91 -1.00 -4.56
N ASN A 293 17.00 -1.71 -4.26
CA ASN A 293 18.36 -1.33 -4.63
C ASN A 293 18.84 -1.99 -5.94
N LEU A 294 17.98 -2.74 -6.63
CA LEU A 294 18.28 -3.37 -7.92
C LEU A 294 17.76 -2.49 -9.07
N ASP A 295 18.66 -2.02 -9.93
CA ASP A 295 18.29 -1.33 -11.17
C ASP A 295 18.12 -2.34 -12.30
N THR A 296 16.87 -2.49 -12.77
CA THR A 296 16.49 -3.38 -13.87
C THR A 296 16.12 -2.63 -15.15
N SER A 297 16.27 -1.31 -15.19
CA SER A 297 15.73 -0.46 -16.26
C SER A 297 16.26 -0.76 -17.66
N HIS A 298 17.40 -1.45 -17.79
CA HIS A 298 18.03 -1.85 -19.04
C HIS A 298 18.01 -3.36 -19.31
N VAL A 299 17.34 -4.14 -18.45
CA VAL A 299 17.26 -5.60 -18.60
C VAL A 299 16.40 -5.97 -19.81
N GLU A 300 16.87 -6.89 -20.64
CA GLU A 300 16.14 -7.39 -21.82
C GLU A 300 15.55 -8.79 -21.61
N SER A 301 16.10 -9.58 -20.68
CA SER A 301 15.58 -10.92 -20.36
C SER A 301 15.54 -11.15 -18.85
N MET A 302 14.38 -11.61 -18.36
CA MET A 302 14.11 -12.07 -17.00
C MET A 302 13.62 -13.52 -16.99
N ARG A 303 14.01 -14.31 -18.00
CA ARG A 303 13.61 -15.71 -18.11
C ARG A 303 14.01 -16.46 -16.83
N ALA A 304 13.05 -17.14 -16.21
CA ALA A 304 13.31 -17.95 -15.02
C ALA A 304 13.95 -17.19 -13.84
N MET A 305 13.76 -15.86 -13.75
CA MET A 305 14.43 -15.02 -12.74
C MET A 305 14.18 -15.49 -11.29
N PHE A 306 12.97 -15.96 -10.96
CA PHE A 306 12.57 -16.44 -9.63
C PHE A 306 12.19 -17.94 -9.63
N TYR A 307 12.62 -18.67 -10.66
CA TYR A 307 12.34 -20.09 -10.88
C TYR A 307 12.64 -20.95 -9.64
N PHE A 308 11.66 -21.70 -9.11
CA PHE A 308 11.81 -22.60 -7.94
C PHE A 308 12.23 -21.93 -6.63
N SER A 309 12.13 -20.61 -6.53
CA SER A 309 12.48 -19.90 -5.29
C SER A 309 11.30 -19.85 -4.34
N LYS A 310 11.53 -20.14 -3.06
CA LYS A 310 10.47 -20.19 -2.06
C LYS A 310 10.97 -19.82 -0.68
N ASP A 311 10.05 -19.30 0.11
CA ASP A 311 10.23 -19.03 1.53
C ASP A 311 8.94 -19.26 2.32
N GLY A 312 9.00 -19.06 3.64
CA GLY A 312 7.85 -19.15 4.52
C GLY A 312 6.91 -17.93 4.47
N THR A 313 7.18 -16.92 3.63
CA THR A 313 6.34 -15.73 3.52
C THR A 313 5.10 -15.99 2.67
N LYS A 314 4.07 -15.16 2.84
CA LYS A 314 2.79 -15.25 2.11
C LYS A 314 2.65 -14.21 1.02
N GLU A 315 3.54 -13.23 1.00
CA GLU A 315 3.49 -12.08 0.11
C GLU A 315 4.88 -11.81 -0.45
N PHE A 316 4.94 -11.59 -1.76
CA PHE A 316 6.15 -11.18 -2.46
C PHE A 316 5.88 -9.86 -3.19
N ASP A 317 6.76 -8.88 -3.05
CA ASP A 317 6.61 -7.54 -3.62
C ASP A 317 7.89 -7.14 -4.36
N LEU A 318 7.76 -6.89 -5.67
CA LEU A 318 8.86 -6.42 -6.51
C LEU A 318 9.21 -4.94 -6.27
N GLY A 319 8.29 -4.17 -5.70
CA GLY A 319 8.44 -2.75 -5.43
C GLY A 319 8.27 -1.87 -6.67
N ASP A 320 8.02 -0.58 -6.45
CA ASP A 320 7.64 0.36 -7.53
C ASP A 320 8.78 0.75 -8.48
N GLN A 321 10.01 0.36 -8.16
CA GLN A 321 11.19 0.67 -8.98
C GLN A 321 11.63 -0.49 -9.86
N PHE A 322 11.00 -1.66 -9.75
CA PHE A 322 11.28 -2.80 -10.61
C PHE A 322 10.76 -2.52 -12.02
N ASP A 323 11.67 -2.13 -12.90
CA ASP A 323 11.39 -1.63 -14.24
C ASP A 323 11.57 -2.75 -15.26
N THR A 324 10.50 -3.04 -16.02
CA THR A 324 10.52 -4.05 -17.09
C THR A 324 10.29 -3.45 -18.47
N SER A 325 10.39 -2.13 -18.62
CA SER A 325 10.09 -1.40 -19.87
C SER A 325 10.99 -1.74 -21.06
N ASN A 326 12.08 -2.49 -20.85
CA ASN A 326 12.96 -3.01 -21.89
C ASN A 326 12.98 -4.54 -22.00
N VAL A 327 12.21 -5.23 -21.16
CA VAL A 327 12.20 -6.70 -21.09
C VAL A 327 11.40 -7.29 -22.24
N LYS A 328 12.00 -8.25 -22.95
CA LYS A 328 11.41 -8.99 -24.07
C LYS A 328 11.02 -10.42 -23.70
N ASP A 329 11.66 -11.00 -22.68
CA ASP A 329 11.45 -12.40 -22.29
C ASP A 329 11.24 -12.54 -20.77
N ILE A 330 10.02 -12.92 -20.38
CA ILE A 330 9.60 -13.25 -19.01
C ILE A 330 9.23 -14.74 -18.87
N SER A 331 9.64 -15.59 -19.83
CA SER A 331 9.28 -17.01 -19.82
C SER A 331 9.72 -17.66 -18.52
N ASN A 332 8.83 -18.43 -17.89
CA ASN A 332 9.09 -19.14 -16.63
C ASN A 332 9.51 -18.22 -15.45
N MET A 333 9.27 -16.91 -15.50
CA MET A 333 9.80 -15.96 -14.50
C MET A 333 9.49 -16.35 -13.06
N PHE A 334 8.28 -16.85 -12.79
CA PHE A 334 7.80 -17.23 -11.45
C PHE A 334 7.42 -18.71 -11.32
N ILE A 335 7.87 -19.57 -12.24
CA ILE A 335 7.51 -20.99 -12.19
C ILE A 335 7.92 -21.63 -10.86
N GLU A 336 6.98 -22.33 -10.22
CA GLU A 336 7.13 -22.95 -8.88
C GLU A 336 7.56 -21.99 -7.75
N MET A 337 7.47 -20.69 -7.97
CA MET A 337 7.83 -19.73 -6.94
C MET A 337 6.84 -19.78 -5.79
N GLY A 338 7.36 -19.87 -4.56
CA GLY A 338 6.55 -19.84 -3.33
C GLY A 338 5.68 -21.08 -3.08
N GLU A 339 5.98 -22.20 -3.76
CA GLU A 339 5.40 -23.55 -3.63
C GLU A 339 4.41 -23.75 -2.46
N GLY A 340 3.13 -23.43 -2.68
CA GLY A 340 2.03 -23.66 -1.72
C GLY A 340 1.88 -22.65 -0.57
N THR A 341 2.81 -21.71 -0.37
CA THR A 341 2.78 -20.71 0.72
C THR A 341 2.41 -19.31 0.23
N LEU A 342 2.87 -18.93 -0.97
CA LEU A 342 2.66 -17.60 -1.54
C LEU A 342 1.19 -17.40 -1.94
N LYS A 343 0.56 -16.38 -1.36
CA LYS A 343 -0.84 -16.00 -1.61
C LYS A 343 -0.98 -14.67 -2.34
N LYS A 344 0.08 -13.88 -2.40
CA LYS A 344 0.07 -12.56 -3.02
C LYS A 344 1.41 -12.26 -3.67
N ILE A 345 1.37 -11.87 -4.93
CA ILE A 345 2.51 -11.31 -5.65
C ILE A 345 2.17 -9.91 -6.14
N ARG A 346 3.03 -8.93 -5.84
CA ARG A 346 2.89 -7.54 -6.25
C ARG A 346 3.98 -7.15 -7.24
N LEU A 347 3.59 -6.71 -8.43
CA LEU A 347 4.53 -6.43 -9.52
C LEU A 347 5.09 -5.00 -9.50
N GLY A 348 4.35 -4.04 -8.94
CA GLY A 348 4.81 -2.66 -8.75
C GLY A 348 4.56 -1.74 -9.96
N ALA A 349 4.71 -0.43 -9.72
CA ALA A 349 4.30 0.63 -10.65
C ALA A 349 5.07 0.68 -12.00
N LYS A 350 6.29 0.14 -12.05
CA LYS A 350 7.14 0.13 -13.25
C LYS A 350 7.20 -1.22 -13.97
N PHE A 351 6.35 -2.16 -13.57
CA PHE A 351 6.14 -3.39 -14.33
C PHE A 351 5.39 -3.04 -15.63
N ASP A 352 6.12 -3.03 -16.74
CA ASP A 352 5.67 -2.70 -18.08
C ASP A 352 5.81 -3.92 -18.99
N VAL A 353 4.70 -4.31 -19.61
CA VAL A 353 4.59 -5.48 -20.50
C VAL A 353 4.62 -5.10 -21.97
N SER A 354 4.74 -3.81 -22.32
CA SER A 354 4.60 -3.30 -23.69
C SER A 354 5.63 -3.83 -24.70
N LYS A 355 6.76 -4.36 -24.23
CA LYS A 355 7.82 -4.96 -25.07
C LYS A 355 7.98 -6.47 -24.89
N VAL A 356 7.14 -7.11 -24.08
CA VAL A 356 7.24 -8.55 -23.84
C VAL A 356 6.86 -9.32 -25.11
N GLU A 357 7.78 -10.16 -25.59
CA GLU A 357 7.63 -11.02 -26.77
C GLU A 357 7.50 -12.50 -26.40
N LYS A 358 7.95 -12.89 -25.19
CA LYS A 358 7.94 -14.28 -24.69
C LYS A 358 7.51 -14.33 -23.23
N GLN A 359 6.42 -15.03 -22.97
CA GLN A 359 5.79 -15.15 -21.65
C GLN A 359 5.42 -16.58 -21.24
N SER A 360 5.89 -17.57 -21.99
CA SER A 360 5.51 -18.97 -21.80
C SER A 360 5.82 -19.46 -20.38
N GLY A 361 4.82 -20.03 -19.71
CA GLY A 361 4.94 -20.63 -18.38
C GLY A 361 5.31 -19.65 -17.26
N ALA A 362 5.16 -18.34 -17.47
CA ALA A 362 5.61 -17.33 -16.51
C ALA A 362 5.06 -17.53 -15.09
N PHE A 363 3.86 -18.10 -14.94
CA PHE A 363 3.17 -18.34 -13.68
C PHE A 363 2.81 -19.83 -13.43
N GLU A 364 3.46 -20.75 -14.13
CA GLU A 364 3.20 -22.18 -13.97
C GLU A 364 3.58 -22.64 -12.55
N TYR A 365 2.69 -23.37 -11.86
CA TYR A 365 2.90 -23.82 -10.47
C TYR A 365 3.22 -22.72 -9.44
N THR A 366 2.95 -21.44 -9.74
CA THR A 366 3.28 -20.34 -8.81
C THR A 366 2.32 -20.31 -7.62
N GLY A 367 2.89 -20.19 -6.42
CA GLY A 367 2.20 -19.95 -5.16
C GLY A 367 1.19 -21.03 -4.76
N LYS A 368 0.18 -20.62 -3.99
CA LYS A 368 -0.84 -21.52 -3.47
C LYS A 368 -2.00 -21.68 -4.48
N PRO A 369 -2.36 -22.93 -4.86
CA PRO A 369 -3.47 -23.20 -5.76
C PRO A 369 -4.77 -22.54 -5.28
N TYR A 370 -5.49 -21.90 -6.20
CA TYR A 370 -6.77 -21.19 -5.99
C TYR A 370 -6.74 -20.04 -4.95
N GLU A 371 -5.56 -19.60 -4.51
CA GLU A 371 -5.41 -18.56 -3.48
C GLU A 371 -4.38 -17.47 -3.83
N LEU A 372 -3.65 -17.60 -4.94
CA LEU A 372 -2.64 -16.62 -5.37
C LEU A 372 -3.24 -15.39 -6.07
N TYR A 373 -3.18 -14.24 -5.43
CA TYR A 373 -3.51 -12.96 -6.06
C TYR A 373 -2.27 -12.33 -6.72
N CYS A 374 -2.38 -11.94 -7.98
CA CYS A 374 -1.37 -11.17 -8.71
C CYS A 374 -1.82 -9.72 -8.86
N TYR A 375 -1.04 -8.78 -8.33
CA TYR A 375 -1.34 -7.36 -8.30
C TYR A 375 -0.52 -6.64 -9.37
N VAL A 376 -1.21 -6.01 -10.33
CA VAL A 376 -0.64 -5.29 -11.48
C VAL A 376 -0.96 -3.79 -11.41
N LYS A 377 -0.18 -2.93 -12.05
CA LYS A 377 -0.27 -1.47 -11.82
C LYS A 377 -1.54 -0.77 -12.32
N ASP A 378 -2.20 -1.30 -13.34
CA ASP A 378 -3.35 -0.68 -14.02
C ASP A 378 -4.17 -1.72 -14.80
N ASP A 379 -5.35 -1.32 -15.29
CA ASP A 379 -6.25 -2.21 -16.05
C ASP A 379 -5.68 -2.61 -17.42
N ALA A 380 -4.85 -1.76 -18.04
CA ALA A 380 -4.20 -2.10 -19.30
C ALA A 380 -3.25 -3.29 -19.13
N THR A 381 -2.46 -3.27 -18.06
CA THR A 381 -1.58 -4.38 -17.67
C THR A 381 -2.39 -5.61 -17.28
N ARG A 382 -3.49 -5.42 -16.53
CA ARG A 382 -4.41 -6.52 -16.18
C ARG A 382 -4.98 -7.19 -17.41
N GLN A 383 -5.45 -6.41 -18.37
CA GLN A 383 -6.04 -6.91 -19.61
C GLN A 383 -5.01 -7.68 -20.44
N TRP A 384 -3.77 -7.17 -20.54
CA TRP A 384 -2.67 -7.91 -21.17
C TRP A 384 -2.43 -9.25 -20.49
N PHE A 385 -2.43 -9.30 -19.16
CA PHE A 385 -2.26 -10.54 -18.40
C PHE A 385 -3.39 -11.55 -18.68
N ILE A 386 -4.63 -11.07 -18.78
CA ILE A 386 -5.80 -11.91 -19.10
C ILE A 386 -5.68 -12.49 -20.51
N GLU A 387 -5.26 -11.68 -21.48
CA GLU A 387 -5.10 -12.11 -22.88
C GLU A 387 -4.01 -13.18 -23.06
N HIS A 388 -2.98 -13.17 -22.20
CA HIS A 388 -1.86 -14.09 -22.26
C HIS A 388 -1.89 -15.15 -21.14
N ALA A 389 -2.99 -15.25 -20.39
CA ALA A 389 -3.09 -16.10 -19.21
C ALA A 389 -2.87 -17.59 -19.52
N GLU A 390 -3.34 -18.06 -20.68
CA GLU A 390 -3.12 -19.43 -21.15
C GLU A 390 -1.63 -19.68 -21.45
N ASP A 391 -0.98 -18.82 -22.22
CA ASP A 391 0.45 -18.92 -22.54
C ASP A 391 1.33 -18.87 -21.28
N MET A 392 0.95 -18.02 -20.32
CA MET A 392 1.64 -17.88 -19.04
C MET A 392 1.40 -19.06 -18.09
N CYS A 393 0.54 -20.01 -18.46
CA CYS A 393 0.10 -21.11 -17.62
C CYS A 393 -0.54 -20.63 -16.30
N TRP A 394 -1.30 -19.52 -16.35
CA TRP A 394 -1.96 -18.94 -15.17
C TRP A 394 -2.91 -19.96 -14.52
N TYR A 395 -2.68 -20.24 -13.23
CA TYR A 395 -3.36 -21.28 -12.44
C TYR A 395 -3.27 -22.73 -12.97
N ILE A 396 -2.23 -23.04 -13.73
CA ILE A 396 -1.88 -24.43 -14.03
C ILE A 396 -0.86 -24.87 -12.96
N GLY A 397 -1.21 -25.84 -12.10
CA GLY A 397 -0.53 -26.03 -10.82
C GLY A 397 -0.75 -27.36 -10.10
N PHE A 398 -0.06 -27.58 -8.97
CA PHE A 398 -0.14 -28.84 -8.22
C PHE A 398 -1.59 -29.17 -7.86
N TYR A 399 -2.05 -30.36 -8.29
CA TYR A 399 -3.40 -30.87 -8.06
C TYR A 399 -4.54 -30.08 -8.75
N THR A 400 -4.23 -29.25 -9.76
CA THR A 400 -5.23 -28.63 -10.65
C THR A 400 -5.45 -29.46 -11.93
N SER A 401 -6.46 -29.11 -12.73
CA SER A 401 -6.55 -29.65 -14.10
C SER A 401 -5.39 -29.13 -14.95
N TRP A 402 -5.02 -29.91 -15.97
CA TRP A 402 -4.06 -29.51 -17.00
C TRP A 402 -4.64 -28.45 -17.97
N ASP A 403 -5.95 -28.25 -17.93
CA ASP A 403 -6.65 -27.26 -18.76
C ASP A 403 -6.66 -25.88 -18.08
N TYR A 404 -6.34 -24.86 -18.87
CA TYR A 404 -6.52 -23.46 -18.49
C TYR A 404 -8.00 -23.16 -18.18
N LYS A 405 -8.25 -22.45 -17.07
CA LYS A 405 -9.60 -22.05 -16.66
C LYS A 405 -9.71 -20.52 -16.55
N PRO A 406 -10.43 -19.87 -17.50
CA PRO A 406 -10.61 -18.42 -17.50
C PRO A 406 -11.23 -17.84 -16.21
N GLY A 407 -12.01 -18.64 -15.46
CA GLY A 407 -12.62 -18.22 -14.20
C GLY A 407 -11.63 -17.83 -13.09
N TYR A 408 -10.35 -18.22 -13.20
CA TYR A 408 -9.32 -17.81 -12.24
C TYR A 408 -8.61 -16.49 -12.63
N ASN A 409 -9.01 -15.85 -13.72
CA ASN A 409 -8.49 -14.54 -14.10
C ASN A 409 -8.88 -13.43 -13.11
N ASP A 410 -9.91 -13.66 -12.28
CA ASP A 410 -10.36 -12.73 -11.23
C ASP A 410 -9.31 -12.48 -10.13
N TYR A 411 -8.32 -13.36 -10.02
CA TYR A 411 -7.20 -13.21 -9.09
C TYR A 411 -6.03 -12.39 -9.67
N ILE A 412 -6.09 -12.03 -10.95
CA ILE A 412 -5.26 -10.97 -11.53
C ILE A 412 -5.99 -9.68 -11.27
N VAL A 413 -5.41 -8.82 -10.45
CA VAL A 413 -6.09 -7.64 -9.96
C VAL A 413 -5.25 -6.41 -10.19
N ASN A 414 -5.89 -5.39 -10.73
CA ASN A 414 -5.29 -4.08 -10.84
C ASN A 414 -5.15 -3.49 -9.41
N GLU A 415 -3.96 -3.07 -9.02
CA GLU A 415 -3.68 -2.40 -7.73
C GLU A 415 -4.56 -1.16 -7.53
N GLN A 416 -4.85 -0.44 -8.61
CA GLN A 416 -5.76 0.70 -8.58
C GLN A 416 -7.21 0.26 -8.32
N SER A 417 -7.60 -0.94 -8.76
CA SER A 417 -8.89 -1.57 -8.42
C SER A 417 -8.87 -2.31 -7.08
N MET A 418 -7.69 -2.47 -6.45
CA MET A 418 -7.44 -3.34 -5.31
C MET A 418 -6.78 -2.64 -4.12
N GLY A 419 -7.08 -1.36 -3.93
CA GLY A 419 -6.70 -0.65 -2.73
C GLY A 419 -7.41 -1.18 -1.49
N LEU A 420 -7.24 -2.44 -1.06
CA LEU A 420 -7.75 -3.06 0.19
C LEU A 420 -7.36 -4.54 0.40
N ALA A 421 -6.16 -4.80 0.90
CA ALA A 421 -5.94 -5.90 1.85
C ALA A 421 -5.19 -5.34 3.06
N GLY A 422 -5.97 -4.83 4.03
CA GLY A 422 -5.50 -4.41 5.34
C GLY A 422 -6.09 -3.09 5.85
N MET A 423 -6.34 -2.12 4.96
CA MET A 423 -7.07 -0.87 5.22
C MET A 423 -7.53 -0.28 3.87
N PRO A 424 -8.65 0.48 3.80
CA PRO A 424 -9.05 1.26 2.63
C PRO A 424 -7.88 2.05 2.07
N ILE A 425 -7.23 1.58 0.99
CA ILE A 425 -6.15 2.31 0.35
C ILE A 425 -6.80 3.31 -0.59
N ARG A 426 -6.94 4.50 -0.03
CA ARG A 426 -7.22 5.75 -0.70
C ARG A 426 -6.12 6.02 -1.72
N THR A 427 -6.41 5.81 -3.00
CA THR A 427 -5.48 6.07 -4.11
C THR A 427 -5.33 7.55 -4.45
N HIS A 428 -6.09 8.44 -3.80
CA HIS A 428 -5.72 9.84 -3.66
C HIS A 428 -5.48 10.17 -2.17
N GLU A 429 -4.35 10.83 -1.85
CA GLU A 429 -4.35 11.70 -0.69
C GLU A 429 -5.52 12.66 -0.91
N PRO A 430 -6.47 12.81 0.04
CA PRO A 430 -7.51 13.82 -0.05
C PRO A 430 -6.87 15.08 -0.60
N THR A 431 -7.34 15.60 -1.74
CA THR A 431 -6.91 16.95 -2.12
C THR A 431 -7.13 17.82 -0.89
N ASP A 432 -6.37 18.91 -0.71
CA ASP A 432 -6.55 19.80 0.45
C ASP A 432 -7.98 20.40 0.55
N ASN A 433 -8.89 20.05 -0.36
CA ASN A 433 -10.26 20.49 -0.45
C ASN A 433 -11.25 19.32 -0.50
N ARG A 434 -12.49 19.61 -0.10
CA ARG A 434 -13.57 18.63 0.10
C ARG A 434 -14.90 19.24 -0.29
N ILE A 435 -15.95 18.42 -0.34
CA ILE A 435 -17.32 18.92 -0.36
C ILE A 435 -17.50 19.92 0.79
N MET A 436 -18.08 21.07 0.48
CA MET A 436 -18.48 22.08 1.45
C MET A 436 -19.47 21.51 2.47
N ALA A 437 -19.48 22.07 3.67
CA ALA A 437 -20.63 21.83 4.54
C ALA A 437 -21.86 22.42 3.85
N GLU A 438 -23.00 21.74 3.91
CA GLU A 438 -24.22 22.30 3.35
C GLU A 438 -24.44 23.72 3.88
N PRO A 439 -24.51 24.73 3.00
CA PRO A 439 -24.53 26.12 3.41
C PRO A 439 -25.88 26.41 4.06
N ALA A 440 -25.86 26.73 5.35
CA ALA A 440 -27.03 27.29 6.03
C ALA A 440 -27.30 28.69 5.46
N LYS A 441 -28.09 28.76 4.38
CA LYS A 441 -28.73 30.01 3.97
C LYS A 441 -30.11 29.81 3.38
N TYR A 442 -30.35 28.70 2.68
CA TYR A 442 -31.69 28.28 2.29
C TYR A 442 -31.70 26.75 2.24
N THR A 443 -32.30 26.13 3.26
CA THR A 443 -33.42 25.16 3.17
C THR A 443 -33.64 24.46 4.52
N GLU A 444 -34.91 24.17 4.81
CA GLU A 444 -35.36 23.52 6.04
C GLU A 444 -34.68 22.15 6.15
N LEU A 445 -33.85 21.94 7.19
CA LEU A 445 -33.55 20.60 7.66
C LEU A 445 -34.88 19.84 7.85
N PRO A 446 -34.90 18.50 7.76
CA PRO A 446 -36.09 17.73 8.09
C PRO A 446 -36.74 18.28 9.35
N SER A 447 -38.04 18.59 9.29
CA SER A 447 -38.75 18.90 10.53
C SER A 447 -38.60 17.69 11.43
N LYS A 448 -38.45 17.94 12.73
CA LYS A 448 -38.30 16.89 13.72
C LYS A 448 -39.59 16.69 14.47
N ASP A 449 -39.87 15.45 14.83
CA ASP A 449 -40.95 15.12 15.74
C ASP A 449 -40.62 15.58 17.18
N GLU A 450 -41.54 15.34 18.12
CA GLU A 450 -41.39 15.68 19.53
C GLU A 450 -40.19 14.99 20.22
N ASN A 451 -39.66 13.93 19.62
CA ASN A 451 -38.51 13.16 20.12
C ASN A 451 -37.19 13.57 19.45
N GLY A 452 -37.22 14.49 18.48
CA GLY A 452 -36.05 14.97 17.78
C GLY A 452 -35.63 14.11 16.57
N TYR A 453 -36.45 13.15 16.14
CA TYR A 453 -36.25 12.37 14.93
C TYR A 453 -36.79 13.10 13.71
N PRO A 454 -36.13 13.02 12.54
CA PRO A 454 -36.67 13.60 11.32
C PRO A 454 -38.01 12.97 10.95
N ILE A 455 -38.95 13.81 10.55
CA ILE A 455 -40.23 13.41 9.97
C ILE A 455 -39.94 12.94 8.53
N SER A 456 -40.36 11.71 8.23
CA SER A 456 -40.35 11.17 6.86
C SER A 456 -41.37 11.92 6.01
N TYR A 457 -40.97 12.36 4.83
CA TYR A 457 -41.87 13.05 3.89
C TYR A 457 -42.26 12.20 2.69
N VAL A 458 -42.08 10.89 2.81
CA VAL A 458 -42.35 9.94 1.73
C VAL A 458 -43.80 10.09 1.18
N THR A 459 -44.75 10.64 1.95
CA THR A 459 -46.12 10.99 1.52
C THR A 459 -46.47 12.50 1.48
N ASP A 460 -45.56 13.40 1.85
CA ASP A 460 -45.80 14.86 1.90
C ASP A 460 -45.09 15.56 0.73
N ALA A 461 -45.54 16.75 0.33
CA ALA A 461 -44.95 17.53 -0.76
C ALA A 461 -43.63 18.24 -0.35
N LYS A 462 -43.11 17.99 0.85
CA LYS A 462 -41.90 18.62 1.39
C LYS A 462 -40.69 17.72 1.11
N ARG A 463 -39.73 18.23 0.32
CA ARG A 463 -38.51 17.51 -0.08
C ARG A 463 -37.27 18.37 0.16
N TYR A 464 -36.11 17.75 0.32
CA TYR A 464 -34.85 18.47 0.54
C TYR A 464 -34.25 19.00 -0.75
N TYR A 465 -33.51 20.11 -0.66
CA TYR A 465 -32.80 20.68 -1.80
C TYR A 465 -31.34 20.24 -1.82
N PHE A 466 -30.80 20.06 -3.02
CA PHE A 466 -29.41 19.65 -3.21
C PHE A 466 -28.46 20.82 -2.93
N PHE A 467 -27.66 20.75 -1.87
CA PHE A 467 -26.60 21.74 -1.54
C PHE A 467 -27.05 23.21 -1.51
N GLY A 468 -28.29 23.48 -1.09
CA GLY A 468 -28.85 24.84 -1.04
C GLY A 468 -29.10 25.47 -2.42
N THR A 469 -29.20 24.64 -3.46
CA THR A 469 -29.71 25.02 -4.78
C THR A 469 -31.24 25.03 -4.79
N GLU A 470 -31.86 25.44 -5.89
CA GLU A 470 -33.31 25.35 -6.10
C GLU A 470 -33.75 23.97 -6.64
N ILE A 471 -32.82 23.02 -6.76
CA ILE A 471 -33.09 21.64 -7.24
C ILE A 471 -33.45 20.77 -6.04
N LYS A 472 -34.63 20.13 -6.07
CA LYS A 472 -34.99 19.15 -5.04
C LYS A 472 -34.26 17.85 -5.30
N ARG A 473 -33.88 17.15 -4.23
CA ARG A 473 -33.24 15.83 -4.32
C ARG A 473 -34.14 14.78 -4.97
N ASP A 474 -35.46 14.88 -4.79
CA ASP A 474 -36.44 13.98 -5.46
C ASP A 474 -36.58 14.29 -6.96
N ASP A 475 -36.14 15.48 -7.41
CA ASP A 475 -36.03 15.79 -8.85
C ASP A 475 -34.71 15.23 -9.43
N ILE A 476 -33.82 14.63 -8.62
CA ILE A 476 -32.60 13.96 -9.06
C ILE A 476 -32.88 12.45 -9.14
N GLU A 477 -32.95 11.92 -10.35
CA GLU A 477 -33.19 10.49 -10.54
C GLU A 477 -31.93 9.64 -10.47
N GLU A 478 -30.78 10.21 -10.85
CA GLU A 478 -29.48 9.57 -10.73
C GLU A 478 -28.44 10.56 -10.21
N LEU A 479 -27.68 10.15 -9.20
CA LEU A 479 -26.48 10.86 -8.75
C LEU A 479 -25.22 10.04 -9.06
N THR A 480 -24.29 10.58 -9.83
CA THR A 480 -22.99 9.95 -10.11
C THR A 480 -21.88 10.64 -9.33
N ILE A 481 -20.97 9.87 -8.72
CA ILE A 481 -19.76 10.37 -8.08
C ILE A 481 -18.55 9.98 -8.95
N GLU A 482 -17.83 10.98 -9.46
CA GLU A 482 -16.75 10.77 -10.43
C GLU A 482 -15.38 11.25 -9.94
N THR A 483 -14.34 10.74 -10.59
CA THR A 483 -12.93 11.04 -10.30
C THR A 483 -12.36 12.21 -11.11
N SER A 484 -13.21 12.97 -11.80
CA SER A 484 -12.87 14.16 -12.58
C SER A 484 -13.80 15.29 -12.19
N CYS A 485 -13.29 16.52 -12.04
CA CYS A 485 -14.14 17.71 -11.84
C CYS A 485 -14.41 18.49 -13.14
N LYS A 486 -14.03 17.93 -14.29
CA LYS A 486 -14.25 18.56 -15.60
C LYS A 486 -15.72 18.48 -15.97
N VAL A 487 -16.38 19.63 -15.95
CA VAL A 487 -17.77 19.76 -16.35
C VAL A 487 -17.89 19.65 -17.88
N PRO A 488 -18.76 18.76 -18.41
CA PRO A 488 -19.04 18.67 -19.85
C PRO A 488 -19.63 19.97 -20.42
N GLU A 489 -19.53 20.16 -21.75
CA GLU A 489 -20.07 21.35 -22.42
C GLU A 489 -21.61 21.39 -22.45
N GLU A 490 -22.26 20.22 -22.51
CA GLU A 490 -23.72 20.06 -22.67
C GLU A 490 -24.42 19.82 -21.32
N VAL A 491 -24.27 20.74 -20.36
CA VAL A 491 -24.96 20.68 -19.05
C VAL A 491 -26.01 21.76 -18.92
N LEU A 492 -27.09 21.48 -18.18
CA LEU A 492 -28.14 22.46 -17.89
C LEU A 492 -27.68 23.48 -16.85
N GLY A 493 -26.86 23.03 -15.90
CA GLY A 493 -26.27 23.90 -14.89
C GLY A 493 -25.12 23.22 -14.17
N GLN A 494 -24.33 24.04 -13.47
CA GLN A 494 -23.19 23.61 -12.68
C GLN A 494 -22.98 24.53 -11.48
N PHE A 495 -22.35 24.01 -10.43
CA PHE A 495 -22.04 24.74 -9.22
C PHE A 495 -20.78 24.17 -8.54
N ASP A 496 -20.08 25.05 -7.83
CA ASP A 496 -18.86 24.70 -7.09
C ASP A 496 -19.23 24.22 -5.68
N LEU A 497 -19.08 22.91 -5.46
CA LEU A 497 -19.31 22.27 -4.17
C LEU A 497 -18.09 22.24 -3.27
N SER A 498 -16.98 22.87 -3.67
CA SER A 498 -15.75 22.79 -2.89
C SER A 498 -15.82 23.71 -1.66
N GLU A 499 -15.31 23.25 -0.51
CA GLU A 499 -15.31 24.02 0.74
C GLU A 499 -14.64 25.39 0.60
N LYS A 500 -13.61 25.47 -0.25
CA LYS A 500 -12.89 26.72 -0.55
C LYS A 500 -13.48 27.52 -1.70
N GLN A 501 -14.53 27.04 -2.35
CA GLN A 501 -15.15 27.68 -3.52
C GLN A 501 -14.09 28.00 -4.61
N ASN A 502 -13.30 26.99 -4.97
CA ASN A 502 -12.19 27.10 -5.92
C ASN A 502 -12.31 26.18 -7.15
N GLY A 503 -13.47 25.58 -7.39
CA GLY A 503 -13.77 24.69 -8.51
C GLY A 503 -13.14 23.30 -8.43
N SER A 504 -12.56 22.91 -7.29
CA SER A 504 -11.93 21.59 -7.17
C SER A 504 -12.92 20.46 -6.91
N VAL A 505 -14.16 20.79 -6.56
CA VAL A 505 -15.28 19.87 -6.42
C VAL A 505 -16.43 20.52 -7.15
N MET A 506 -16.77 19.98 -8.32
CA MET A 506 -17.83 20.51 -9.16
C MET A 506 -19.03 19.59 -9.08
N ALA A 507 -20.22 20.16 -9.16
CA ALA A 507 -21.41 19.41 -9.50
C ALA A 507 -22.11 20.04 -10.70
N TRP A 508 -22.73 19.19 -11.50
CA TRP A 508 -23.43 19.58 -12.71
C TRP A 508 -24.55 18.60 -12.99
N TYR A 509 -25.52 19.04 -13.79
CA TYR A 509 -26.68 18.22 -14.09
C TYR A 509 -27.16 18.36 -15.54
N THR A 510 -27.77 17.29 -16.00
CA THR A 510 -28.47 17.18 -17.29
C THR A 510 -29.90 16.73 -17.07
N ASP A 511 -30.68 16.76 -18.15
CA ASP A 511 -31.98 16.09 -18.27
C ASP A 511 -31.91 15.35 -19.62
N LYS A 512 -31.33 14.14 -19.63
CA LYS A 512 -30.98 13.46 -20.89
C LYS A 512 -32.22 13.01 -21.64
N ASP A 513 -33.27 12.62 -20.92
CA ASP A 513 -34.50 12.07 -21.49
C ASP A 513 -35.65 13.09 -21.63
N LYS A 514 -35.48 14.29 -21.04
CA LYS A 514 -36.41 15.43 -21.08
C LYS A 514 -37.70 15.18 -20.32
N ASP A 515 -37.65 14.37 -19.27
CA ASP A 515 -38.78 14.07 -18.42
C ASP A 515 -38.95 15.09 -17.26
N GLY A 516 -37.96 15.97 -17.07
CA GLY A 516 -37.94 16.99 -16.03
C GLY A 516 -37.27 16.54 -14.72
N LEU A 517 -36.71 15.33 -14.68
CA LEU A 517 -35.80 14.84 -13.66
C LEU A 517 -34.35 15.00 -14.13
N TYR A 518 -33.43 15.00 -13.19
CA TYR A 518 -32.04 15.34 -13.45
C TYR A 518 -31.09 14.19 -13.18
N GLU A 519 -30.15 13.96 -14.09
CA GLU A 519 -28.92 13.23 -13.78
C GLU A 519 -27.89 14.23 -13.25
N MET A 520 -27.59 14.11 -11.95
CA MET A 520 -26.63 14.94 -11.24
C MET A 520 -25.29 14.22 -11.16
N THR A 521 -24.18 14.95 -11.29
CA THR A 521 -22.84 14.43 -11.06
C THR A 521 -22.11 15.29 -10.04
N ILE A 522 -21.35 14.67 -9.14
CA ILE A 522 -20.36 15.33 -8.28
C ILE A 522 -18.98 14.79 -8.67
N GLY A 523 -18.08 15.69 -9.05
CA GLY A 523 -16.77 15.36 -9.58
C GLY A 523 -15.61 16.05 -8.85
N GLN A 524 -14.56 15.29 -8.57
CA GLN A 524 -13.28 15.77 -8.01
C GLN A 524 -12.13 14.94 -8.57
N GLU A 525 -11.03 15.59 -8.97
CA GLU A 525 -9.83 14.89 -9.45
C GLU A 525 -9.33 13.85 -8.43
N GLY A 526 -9.33 12.58 -8.82
CA GLY A 526 -8.91 11.46 -7.97
C GLY A 526 -9.98 10.96 -6.99
N GLY A 527 -11.19 11.51 -7.03
CA GLY A 527 -12.36 11.11 -6.24
C GLY A 527 -12.77 12.14 -5.19
N VAL A 528 -14.02 12.03 -4.72
CA VAL A 528 -14.71 13.08 -3.98
C VAL A 528 -14.48 12.95 -2.47
N VAL A 529 -13.96 13.99 -1.82
CA VAL A 529 -13.72 14.00 -0.37
C VAL A 529 -14.96 14.53 0.36
N ALA A 530 -15.55 13.69 1.20
CA ALA A 530 -16.74 14.05 1.97
C ALA A 530 -16.43 15.05 3.11
N ASN A 531 -17.44 15.82 3.51
CA ASN A 531 -17.32 16.78 4.61
C ASN A 531 -17.30 16.06 5.98
N PRO A 532 -16.58 16.54 7.01
CA PRO A 532 -16.67 15.97 8.37
C PRO A 532 -18.09 15.80 8.93
N ASN A 533 -19.03 16.63 8.48
CA ASN A 533 -20.46 16.49 8.74
C ASN A 533 -21.19 16.13 7.43
N CYS A 534 -21.62 14.88 7.29
CA CYS A 534 -22.38 14.34 6.16
C CYS A 534 -23.84 14.06 6.50
N CYS A 535 -24.38 14.72 7.52
CA CYS A 535 -25.80 14.59 7.81
C CYS A 535 -26.64 14.95 6.60
N TYR A 536 -27.61 14.10 6.24
CA TYR A 536 -28.54 14.32 5.12
C TYR A 536 -27.89 14.43 3.73
N LEU A 537 -26.63 14.04 3.56
CA LEU A 537 -25.91 14.24 2.29
C LEU A 537 -26.66 13.65 1.08
N PHE A 538 -27.20 12.44 1.25
CA PHE A 538 -27.88 11.65 0.21
C PHE A 538 -29.34 11.32 0.57
N CYS A 539 -30.00 12.14 1.38
CA CYS A 539 -31.42 11.92 1.71
C CYS A 539 -32.32 12.08 0.47
N ASP A 540 -33.51 11.48 0.46
CA ASP A 540 -34.50 11.52 -0.63
C ASP A 540 -34.03 11.01 -2.02
N LEU A 541 -32.75 10.66 -2.20
CA LEU A 541 -32.24 10.11 -3.44
C LEU A 541 -32.69 8.66 -3.63
N SER A 542 -32.66 8.18 -4.88
CA SER A 542 -33.04 6.79 -5.17
C SER A 542 -32.00 6.00 -5.94
N GLN A 543 -31.01 6.65 -6.55
CA GLN A 543 -29.92 6.01 -7.28
C GLN A 543 -28.63 6.78 -7.10
N ILE A 544 -27.58 6.10 -6.65
CA ILE A 544 -26.23 6.65 -6.58
C ILE A 544 -25.25 5.67 -7.23
N ASN A 545 -24.46 6.18 -8.17
CA ASN A 545 -23.41 5.46 -8.85
C ASN A 545 -22.03 6.01 -8.46
N GLY A 546 -21.02 5.14 -8.41
CA GLY A 546 -19.64 5.52 -8.09
C GLY A 546 -19.39 5.77 -6.61
N MET A 547 -20.09 5.06 -5.71
CA MET A 547 -19.88 5.18 -4.26
C MET A 547 -18.44 4.86 -3.84
N GLY A 548 -17.74 4.03 -4.60
CA GLY A 548 -16.31 3.74 -4.40
C GLY A 548 -15.39 4.95 -4.58
N ASN A 549 -15.87 6.00 -5.25
CA ASN A 549 -15.16 7.27 -5.46
C ASN A 549 -15.38 8.28 -4.32
N LEU A 550 -16.25 7.99 -3.33
CA LEU A 550 -16.52 8.87 -2.20
C LEU A 550 -15.63 8.55 -1.00
N TYR A 551 -14.74 9.46 -0.64
CA TYR A 551 -13.84 9.31 0.50
C TYR A 551 -14.45 9.79 1.81
N THR A 552 -14.77 8.83 2.70
CA THR A 552 -15.50 9.09 3.95
C THR A 552 -14.70 8.98 5.25
N SER A 553 -13.41 8.60 5.25
CA SER A 553 -12.61 8.50 6.49
C SER A 553 -12.44 9.82 7.25
N GLY A 554 -12.68 10.97 6.61
CA GLY A 554 -12.65 12.27 7.28
C GLY A 554 -13.93 12.59 8.04
N VAL A 555 -14.98 11.78 7.85
CA VAL A 555 -16.33 12.02 8.34
C VAL A 555 -16.43 11.63 9.81
N THR A 556 -17.10 12.49 10.57
CA THR A 556 -17.33 12.33 12.01
C THR A 556 -18.82 12.21 12.35
N ASP A 557 -19.70 12.71 11.50
CA ASP A 557 -21.15 12.60 11.63
C ASP A 557 -21.76 12.19 10.29
N MET A 558 -22.48 11.06 10.28
CA MET A 558 -23.21 10.52 9.12
C MET A 558 -24.70 10.31 9.47
N SER A 559 -25.20 11.00 10.49
CA SER A 559 -26.58 10.81 10.92
C SER A 559 -27.54 11.14 9.77
N TYR A 560 -28.49 10.26 9.47
CA TYR A 560 -29.48 10.47 8.40
C TYR A 560 -28.91 10.67 6.99
N MET A 561 -27.67 10.22 6.74
CA MET A 561 -27.01 10.39 5.45
C MET A 561 -27.83 9.85 4.26
N PHE A 562 -28.56 8.74 4.45
CA PHE A 562 -29.43 8.10 3.46
C PHE A 562 -30.90 8.03 3.94
N LEU A 563 -31.37 9.06 4.66
CA LEU A 563 -32.77 9.17 5.07
C LEU A 563 -33.70 9.13 3.84
N ASP A 564 -34.76 8.32 3.91
CA ASP A 564 -35.76 8.15 2.84
C ASP A 564 -35.15 7.68 1.49
N TYR A 565 -33.92 7.13 1.50
CA TYR A 565 -33.26 6.67 0.27
C TYR A 565 -34.03 5.52 -0.38
N GLY A 566 -34.26 5.59 -1.69
CA GLY A 566 -35.00 4.58 -2.45
C GLY A 566 -36.48 4.49 -2.09
N ALA A 567 -37.03 5.44 -1.33
CA ALA A 567 -38.41 5.40 -0.89
C ALA A 567 -39.42 5.65 -2.03
N ASN A 568 -38.99 6.06 -3.23
CA ASN A 568 -39.87 6.20 -4.40
C ASN A 568 -40.16 4.86 -5.13
N GLY A 569 -39.55 3.75 -4.69
CA GLY A 569 -39.77 2.42 -5.27
C GLY A 569 -39.11 2.19 -6.64
N LYS A 570 -38.30 3.13 -7.15
CA LYS A 570 -37.60 2.99 -8.44
C LYS A 570 -36.41 2.03 -8.38
N ASN A 571 -35.78 1.90 -7.20
CA ASN A 571 -34.63 1.02 -6.97
C ASN A 571 -34.82 0.20 -5.71
N ASN A 572 -34.21 -0.98 -5.68
CA ASN A 572 -34.33 -1.95 -4.60
C ASN A 572 -32.99 -2.26 -3.92
N ALA A 573 -31.95 -1.44 -4.17
CA ALA A 573 -30.63 -1.68 -3.61
C ALA A 573 -29.86 -0.38 -3.34
N LEU A 574 -29.04 -0.42 -2.28
CA LEU A 574 -27.98 0.55 -2.00
C LEU A 574 -26.67 -0.22 -1.81
N ASP A 575 -25.67 0.04 -2.66
CA ASP A 575 -24.31 -0.47 -2.51
C ASP A 575 -23.36 0.66 -2.13
N LEU A 576 -22.76 0.58 -0.94
CA LEU A 576 -21.77 1.55 -0.48
C LEU A 576 -20.37 1.32 -1.06
N GLU A 577 -20.15 0.19 -1.72
CA GLU A 577 -18.87 -0.26 -2.23
C GLU A 577 -17.78 -0.46 -1.15
N ASP A 578 -16.63 -0.99 -1.53
CA ASP A 578 -15.62 -1.45 -0.56
C ASP A 578 -14.90 -0.32 0.19
N ASN A 579 -14.91 0.89 -0.35
CA ASN A 579 -14.13 2.04 0.13
C ASN A 579 -14.85 2.90 1.18
N PHE A 580 -16.11 2.61 1.50
CA PHE A 580 -16.92 3.40 2.42
C PHE A 580 -16.47 3.25 3.87
N ASP A 581 -15.56 4.13 4.29
CA ASP A 581 -14.87 4.09 5.58
C ASP A 581 -15.60 4.89 6.67
N THR A 582 -16.10 4.17 7.67
CA THR A 582 -16.78 4.75 8.84
C THR A 582 -15.93 4.73 10.13
N SER A 583 -14.62 4.45 10.03
CA SER A 583 -13.73 4.26 11.19
C SER A 583 -13.58 5.49 12.09
N ASN A 584 -13.74 6.70 11.54
CA ASN A 584 -13.69 7.96 12.29
C ASN A 584 -15.07 8.52 12.67
N VAL A 585 -16.14 7.88 12.23
CA VAL A 585 -17.51 8.30 12.50
C VAL A 585 -17.82 8.16 13.98
N LYS A 586 -18.41 9.21 14.56
CA LYS A 586 -18.81 9.29 15.97
C LYS A 586 -20.31 9.11 16.15
N ARG A 587 -21.08 9.58 15.17
CA ARG A 587 -22.55 9.57 15.15
C ARG A 587 -23.03 9.11 13.78
N MET A 588 -23.98 8.17 13.76
CA MET A 588 -24.63 7.64 12.54
C MET A 588 -26.09 7.28 12.81
N ASP A 589 -26.73 8.07 13.67
CA ASP A 589 -28.13 7.86 14.03
C ASP A 589 -29.03 8.06 12.81
N GLY A 590 -29.91 7.10 12.56
CA GLY A 590 -30.82 7.05 11.43
C GLY A 590 -30.14 7.08 10.07
N MET A 591 -28.88 6.65 9.95
CA MET A 591 -28.12 6.70 8.70
C MET A 591 -28.92 6.13 7.50
N PHE A 592 -29.75 5.12 7.74
CA PHE A 592 -30.62 4.47 6.76
C PHE A 592 -32.10 4.49 7.20
N ALA A 593 -32.54 5.54 7.89
CA ALA A 593 -33.93 5.70 8.27
C ALA A 593 -34.85 5.68 7.03
N HIS A 594 -35.93 4.91 7.08
CA HIS A 594 -36.88 4.72 5.97
C HIS A 594 -36.30 4.21 4.64
N LEU A 595 -35.16 3.50 4.69
CA LEU A 595 -34.51 2.94 3.50
C LEU A 595 -35.49 2.05 2.70
N GLY A 596 -35.81 2.44 1.47
CA GLY A 596 -36.63 1.64 0.59
C GLY A 596 -38.08 1.46 1.04
N ALA A 597 -38.65 2.38 1.83
CA ALA A 597 -39.95 2.25 2.51
C ALA A 597 -41.16 1.77 1.65
N TYR A 598 -41.10 1.84 0.31
CA TYR A 598 -42.14 1.33 -0.61
C TYR A 598 -41.69 0.17 -1.51
N SER A 599 -40.53 -0.41 -1.27
CA SER A 599 -40.08 -1.60 -1.97
C SER A 599 -40.61 -2.85 -1.28
N GLU A 600 -41.00 -3.89 -2.03
CA GLU A 600 -41.32 -5.18 -1.40
C GLU A 600 -40.08 -5.84 -0.78
N TYR A 601 -38.92 -5.59 -1.39
CA TYR A 601 -37.62 -6.08 -0.98
C TYR A 601 -36.54 -5.02 -1.17
N TYR A 602 -35.63 -4.85 -0.21
CA TYR A 602 -34.50 -3.92 -0.34
C TYR A 602 -33.16 -4.51 0.10
N SER A 603 -32.14 -4.38 -0.75
CA SER A 603 -30.78 -4.83 -0.49
C SER A 603 -29.89 -3.66 -0.02
N LEU A 604 -29.09 -3.89 1.01
CA LEU A 604 -28.09 -2.94 1.49
C LEU A 604 -26.73 -3.63 1.56
N ARG A 605 -25.72 -3.11 0.88
CA ARG A 605 -24.35 -3.60 0.98
C ARG A 605 -23.46 -2.56 1.65
N LEU A 606 -22.87 -2.92 2.79
CA LEU A 606 -22.06 -1.99 3.60
C LEU A 606 -20.61 -1.88 3.15
N GLY A 607 -20.08 -2.84 2.40
CA GLY A 607 -18.69 -2.83 1.91
C GLY A 607 -17.63 -3.24 2.94
N LYS A 608 -16.36 -3.31 2.51
CA LYS A 608 -15.21 -3.79 3.32
C LYS A 608 -14.71 -2.80 4.37
N ALA A 609 -14.71 -1.51 4.08
CA ALA A 609 -14.19 -0.48 4.98
C ALA A 609 -15.17 -0.08 6.11
N PHE A 610 -16.42 -0.54 6.04
CA PHE A 610 -17.45 -0.20 7.01
C PHE A 610 -17.19 -0.84 8.37
N THR A 611 -17.29 -0.04 9.43
CA THR A 611 -17.02 -0.47 10.80
C THR A 611 -17.75 0.38 11.85
N PHE A 612 -18.07 -0.21 13.00
CA PHE A 612 -18.67 0.48 14.15
C PHE A 612 -17.66 0.94 15.20
N LYS A 613 -16.35 0.72 14.99
CA LYS A 613 -15.28 0.99 15.97
C LYS A 613 -15.18 2.44 16.43
N GLY A 614 -15.62 3.37 15.59
CA GLY A 614 -15.49 4.81 15.84
C GLY A 614 -16.54 5.39 16.78
N LEU A 615 -17.66 4.69 16.98
CA LEU A 615 -18.89 5.25 17.53
C LEU A 615 -18.84 5.57 19.03
N GLU A 616 -19.49 6.67 19.40
CA GLU A 616 -19.63 7.09 20.80
C GLU A 616 -20.83 6.46 21.49
N LYS A 617 -21.85 6.09 20.72
CA LYS A 617 -23.10 5.46 21.17
C LYS A 617 -23.54 4.41 20.16
N VAL A 618 -24.32 3.44 20.64
CA VAL A 618 -25.05 2.52 19.75
C VAL A 618 -26.05 3.36 18.94
N PRO A 619 -25.96 3.33 17.61
CA PRO A 619 -26.84 4.12 16.76
C PRO A 619 -28.17 3.39 16.54
N LEU A 620 -29.22 4.12 16.23
CA LEU A 620 -30.40 3.54 15.59
C LEU A 620 -30.20 3.58 14.07
N LEU A 621 -29.81 2.48 13.42
CA LEU A 621 -29.40 2.49 12.01
C LEU A 621 -30.56 2.66 11.02
N ILE A 622 -31.57 1.78 11.12
CA ILE A 622 -32.75 1.73 10.26
C ILE A 622 -33.98 1.76 11.17
N TYR A 623 -34.95 2.62 10.88
CA TYR A 623 -36.26 2.59 11.53
C TYR A 623 -37.35 3.09 10.59
N TYR A 624 -38.60 2.75 10.94
CA TYR A 624 -39.81 3.17 10.23
C TYR A 624 -40.85 3.67 11.22
N ASN A 625 -41.47 4.81 10.93
CA ASN A 625 -42.51 5.41 11.79
C ASN A 625 -43.87 4.67 11.71
N THR A 626 -44.08 3.86 10.69
CA THR A 626 -45.27 3.00 10.53
C THR A 626 -44.84 1.54 10.40
N PRO A 627 -45.64 0.58 10.90
CA PRO A 627 -45.42 -0.84 10.62
C PRO A 627 -45.40 -1.08 9.11
N MET A 628 -44.30 -1.63 8.60
CA MET A 628 -44.11 -1.97 7.19
C MET A 628 -43.90 -3.48 7.07
N ASP A 629 -44.49 -4.12 6.05
CA ASP A 629 -44.22 -5.51 5.66
C ASP A 629 -42.98 -5.61 4.73
N LEU A 630 -42.01 -4.72 4.92
CA LEU A 630 -40.79 -4.68 4.11
C LEU A 630 -39.90 -5.87 4.44
N ARG A 631 -39.26 -6.49 3.45
CA ARG A 631 -38.18 -7.48 3.67
C ARG A 631 -36.88 -6.97 3.05
N GLY A 632 -35.74 -7.47 3.50
CA GLY A 632 -34.48 -7.09 2.87
C GLY A 632 -33.28 -7.89 3.33
N THR A 633 -32.14 -7.65 2.70
CA THR A 633 -30.87 -8.27 3.09
C THR A 633 -29.79 -7.21 3.26
N VAL A 634 -29.10 -7.24 4.40
CA VAL A 634 -27.90 -6.44 4.66
C VAL A 634 -26.67 -7.32 4.44
N TYR A 635 -25.90 -7.02 3.40
CA TYR A 635 -24.63 -7.67 3.08
C TYR A 635 -23.49 -7.00 3.83
N VAL A 636 -22.74 -7.80 4.58
CA VAL A 636 -21.61 -7.34 5.40
C VAL A 636 -20.34 -8.14 5.12
N SER A 637 -19.19 -7.46 5.20
CA SER A 637 -17.88 -7.99 4.83
C SER A 637 -17.11 -8.66 5.99
N SER A 638 -17.57 -8.50 7.23
CA SER A 638 -16.86 -9.05 8.40
C SER A 638 -17.81 -9.55 9.48
N ASP A 639 -17.37 -10.60 10.19
CA ASP A 639 -18.06 -11.13 11.37
C ASP A 639 -18.24 -10.06 12.45
N GLU A 640 -17.30 -9.12 12.59
CA GLU A 640 -17.40 -8.05 13.58
C GLU A 640 -18.59 -7.13 13.31
N VAL A 641 -18.78 -6.72 12.05
CA VAL A 641 -19.93 -5.88 11.64
C VAL A 641 -21.23 -6.66 11.73
N ARG A 642 -21.25 -7.92 11.27
CA ARG A 642 -22.41 -8.82 11.39
C ARG A 642 -22.82 -8.97 12.85
N ASP A 643 -21.86 -9.31 13.71
CA ASP A 643 -22.08 -9.54 15.14
C ASP A 643 -22.55 -8.27 15.84
N TYR A 644 -22.02 -7.11 15.46
CA TYR A 644 -22.50 -5.83 16.00
C TYR A 644 -23.98 -5.60 15.67
N ILE A 645 -24.37 -5.76 14.40
CA ILE A 645 -25.76 -5.59 13.98
C ILE A 645 -26.68 -6.63 14.64
N THR A 646 -26.24 -7.88 14.74
CA THR A 646 -27.06 -9.00 15.26
C THR A 646 -27.10 -9.13 16.78
N LYS A 647 -26.05 -8.75 17.52
CA LYS A 647 -26.01 -8.90 18.99
C LYS A 647 -26.57 -7.70 19.74
N THR A 648 -26.64 -6.53 19.11
CA THR A 648 -27.20 -5.32 19.72
C THR A 648 -28.75 -5.34 19.76
N ILE A 649 -29.35 -6.44 19.29
CA ILE A 649 -30.80 -6.73 19.16
C ILE A 649 -31.56 -6.83 20.50
N GLU A 650 -30.89 -6.88 21.66
CA GLU A 650 -31.59 -6.78 22.96
C GLU A 650 -32.11 -5.36 23.27
N GLY A 651 -31.70 -4.35 22.50
CA GLY A 651 -32.33 -3.02 22.45
C GLY A 651 -33.15 -2.86 21.17
N GLN A 652 -34.47 -2.71 21.31
CA GLN A 652 -35.44 -2.60 20.23
C GLN A 652 -34.98 -1.64 19.10
N SER A 653 -35.23 -2.04 17.84
CA SER A 653 -35.35 -1.22 16.61
C SER A 653 -34.18 -1.07 15.61
N LEU A 654 -33.03 -1.72 15.76
CA LEU A 654 -31.90 -1.43 14.85
C LEU A 654 -32.06 -1.85 13.37
N VAL A 655 -32.71 -3.00 13.09
CA VAL A 655 -32.94 -3.53 11.73
C VAL A 655 -34.13 -4.51 11.75
N MET A 656 -35.30 -4.07 12.19
CA MET A 656 -36.48 -4.94 12.06
C MET A 656 -36.68 -5.25 10.57
N TYR A 657 -36.94 -6.52 10.26
CA TYR A 657 -37.30 -7.01 8.91
C TYR A 657 -36.19 -7.26 7.87
N TYR A 658 -34.90 -7.11 8.20
CA TYR A 658 -33.82 -7.53 7.29
C TYR A 658 -33.06 -8.76 7.80
N GLU A 659 -32.68 -9.62 6.86
CA GLU A 659 -31.70 -10.67 7.08
C GLU A 659 -30.28 -10.07 6.98
N VAL A 660 -29.43 -10.32 7.97
CA VAL A 660 -28.02 -9.88 7.90
C VAL A 660 -27.17 -11.05 7.42
N VAL A 661 -26.66 -10.94 6.20
CA VAL A 661 -25.89 -11.98 5.53
C VAL A 661 -24.44 -11.52 5.44
N GLN A 662 -23.53 -12.29 6.03
CA GLN A 662 -22.11 -12.10 5.71
C GLN A 662 -21.91 -12.51 4.26
N GLU A 663 -21.17 -11.72 3.49
CA GLU A 663 -20.73 -12.13 2.15
C GLU A 663 -19.85 -13.38 2.28
N VAL A 664 -20.50 -14.55 2.25
CA VAL A 664 -19.85 -15.81 1.99
C VAL A 664 -19.85 -15.92 0.47
N ARG A 665 -18.78 -15.45 -0.19
CA ARG A 665 -18.56 -15.95 -1.54
C ARG A 665 -18.32 -17.45 -1.40
N MET A 666 -19.22 -18.24 -1.97
CA MET A 666 -18.90 -19.62 -2.29
C MET A 666 -17.65 -19.58 -3.18
N PHE A 667 -16.68 -20.37 -2.75
CA PHE A 667 -15.31 -20.48 -3.22
C PHE A 667 -15.20 -20.77 -4.72
#